data_AF-A0A6A2VXD1-F1
#
_entry.id   AF-A0A6A2VXD1-F1
#
_cell.length_a   1.000
_cell.length_b   1.000
_cell.length_c   1.000
_cell.angle_alpha   90.00
_cell.angle_beta   90.00
_cell.angle_gamma   90.00
#
_symmetry.space_group_name_H-M   'P 1'
#
loop_
_entity.id
_entity.type
_entity.pdbx_description
1 polymer ?
#
loop_
_entity_poly.entity_id
_entity_poly.type
_entity_poly.pdbx_seq_one_letter_code
_entity_poly.pdbx_strand_id
1 'polypeptide(L)'
;MSETSSADNIKIFVSCHKPGIHFPNNSLLQPIHVGAALSPIVLPGVQRDDEGDTISEKNKSYCELTGQYWAWKNTSADYYGFLHYRRYFNFTDTKFPEHQEPFIFGDVVFDRNDDQTLAKIGFNEDTMRKVITSHDFIAPTPVEALDHATVYEQYQASAGHHIEDLDTCMAIIRQRYPEIWRSAKKYLSNKKVFACNMFVMKKDIFNRYCEFLFSVLAEHERLRDISHYSAIGRRVSGYLGERLCGIYLQYLYDEGYNGIDLQRVFFRNPNDSVTDAVKQHQETSSSNAIRMSHISRGTGKVYSLINIDEDIAYDGVIASSASLNGHQLPSKLLTINNKLVLVLPLIRDKQTVSIRAVRDGKTVEDSQVVLSPKGAAAESRFNTLRRDAVASAIRRCDENLVPEDVQVHIEQIIPDLDGTDIVHGSVVIPITGMHNDPHEFVDIQALNDSGEAFNLSEWVCMGDLRDDTQAQPGLQVRRISYSLRVPSGSTFFVWAHFPDSDAQDGFQYCDAASAMRMRMQWKLNTLPACQAGNYDSWFRNQHKSRPDELELQRKVAFETRPKFSIIVPLYKTPISFLRDMASSVLNQTYSSWELLLVNASSEDAQLDQAVSSLCKSDKRIKEIRLPENQGITLNTNAGITAATGDFLCFLDHDDFLEPDALYWYALAVNKHPETGMLYCDEDKYDGGTYREPFFKPDWNPDLLLGMNYVCHFLTVRKSIMDTLDLPGKEYDGSQDWHMTFRIGEQAKYVHHEPRVLYHWRVHSNSTAQNAEQKSYTLDSSKLAVQTHLERERIDADVEESPIAPRRFVVKYHLGNSCESMHQEDGNPADLSAAEQSDNFPSEELTHGEPLVSIIIPNKDSVPVLHRCLMSIRKFTTYHNYEIVVVENNSNDNDTFTYYEKIQHADARIRVVYDKDVHGFNFSQIVNFGARNAQGDYFLLLNNDTEVITPDWIQELVGPCTRKDVGITGAKLLFPDDTIQHAGIACGPDGPGHLYYQMPYRNTGNFEATIVARDVAAVTGACMMVSRKTFEEVQGYDEDLAVNYNDVDFCYRVRKIGKLVVFCPTAMLRHYESVSRGPETSGPKAIRFQKERGQLMERWPETFSAETAPYTNPNLIFGNMYEVLNPAPTPVKEW
;
A
#
# COMPACT_ATOMS: atom_id res chain seq x y z
N MET A 1 72.21 -13.06 30.20
CA MET A 1 71.91 -12.78 28.78
C MET A 1 70.42 -13.03 28.63
N SER A 2 69.68 -11.94 28.44
CA SER A 2 68.24 -11.91 28.22
C SER A 2 67.93 -12.26 26.76
N GLU A 3 67.21 -13.35 26.53
CA GLU A 3 66.41 -13.49 25.32
C GLU A 3 65.14 -12.66 25.55
N THR A 4 65.10 -11.50 24.91
CA THR A 4 63.93 -10.61 24.85
C THR A 4 62.80 -11.35 24.13
N SER A 5 61.75 -11.75 24.86
CA SER A 5 60.50 -12.18 24.23
C SER A 5 59.98 -11.00 23.40
N SER A 6 59.81 -11.17 22.09
CA SER A 6 59.11 -10.17 21.30
C SER A 6 57.71 -10.03 21.88
N ALA A 7 57.39 -8.88 22.47
CA ALA A 7 56.04 -8.62 22.93
C ALA A 7 55.07 -8.76 21.75
N ASP A 8 53.95 -9.47 21.93
CA ASP A 8 52.94 -9.66 20.89
C ASP A 8 52.53 -8.31 20.29
N ASN A 9 52.56 -8.20 18.97
CA ASN A 9 52.22 -6.99 18.23
C ASN A 9 50.70 -6.86 18.14
N ILE A 10 50.09 -6.22 19.14
CA ILE A 10 48.63 -6.01 19.23
C ILE A 10 48.29 -4.62 18.69
N LYS A 11 47.32 -4.54 17.78
CA LYS A 11 46.80 -3.26 17.26
C LYS A 11 45.29 -3.19 17.37
N ILE A 12 44.80 -2.25 18.18
CA ILE A 12 43.39 -1.98 18.38
C ILE A 12 43.05 -0.65 17.71
N PHE A 13 42.35 -0.72 16.60
CA PHE A 13 41.93 0.43 15.82
C PHE A 13 40.74 1.12 16.48
N VAL A 14 40.82 2.43 16.66
CA VAL A 14 39.74 3.25 17.21
C VAL A 14 39.19 4.13 16.11
N SER A 15 38.04 3.74 15.56
CA SER A 15 37.38 4.41 14.45
C SER A 15 36.82 5.77 14.87
N CYS A 16 37.20 6.81 14.14
CA CYS A 16 36.81 8.20 14.40
C CYS A 16 36.59 8.96 13.09
N HIS A 17 35.61 9.87 13.08
CA HIS A 17 35.37 10.82 11.98
C HIS A 17 35.16 12.25 12.50
N LYS A 18 35.30 12.48 13.82
CA LYS A 18 35.04 13.77 14.45
C LYS A 18 36.34 14.45 14.92
N PRO A 19 36.48 15.77 14.77
CA PRO A 19 37.58 16.51 15.38
C PRO A 19 37.40 16.60 16.91
N GLY A 20 38.51 16.83 17.62
CA GLY A 20 38.49 17.10 19.06
C GLY A 20 38.27 15.88 19.96
N ILE A 21 38.41 14.66 19.45
CA ILE A 21 38.34 13.43 20.26
C ILE A 21 39.64 13.24 21.04
N HIS A 22 39.54 12.99 22.35
CA HIS A 22 40.67 12.55 23.16
C HIS A 22 40.86 11.03 23.06
N PHE A 23 42.02 10.61 22.57
CA PHE A 23 42.42 9.19 22.55
C PHE A 23 43.30 8.89 23.77
N PRO A 24 42.99 7.84 24.55
CA PRO A 24 43.81 7.43 25.68
C PRO A 24 45.25 7.14 25.26
N ASN A 25 46.22 7.55 26.08
CA ASN A 25 47.63 7.24 25.82
C ASN A 25 47.91 5.76 26.14
N ASN A 26 47.80 4.90 25.12
CA ASN A 26 48.00 3.47 25.23
C ASN A 26 48.63 2.94 23.94
N SER A 27 49.77 2.25 24.05
CA SER A 27 50.57 1.80 22.90
C SER A 27 49.86 0.76 22.02
N LEU A 28 48.81 0.11 22.55
CA LEU A 28 47.99 -0.85 21.82
C LEU A 28 46.97 -0.19 20.89
N LEU A 29 46.68 1.10 21.09
CA LEU A 29 45.66 1.83 20.32
C LEU A 29 46.23 2.46 19.06
N GLN A 30 45.48 2.32 17.98
CA GLN A 30 45.76 2.96 16.70
C GLN A 30 44.51 3.78 16.27
N PRO A 31 44.43 5.08 16.59
CA PRO A 31 43.36 5.92 16.09
C PRO A 31 43.34 5.91 14.56
N ILE A 32 42.16 5.70 13.97
CA ILE A 32 41.97 5.72 12.52
C ILE A 32 40.81 6.65 12.13
N HIS A 33 41.08 7.53 11.18
CA HIS A 33 40.14 8.43 10.55
C HIS A 33 39.43 7.67 9.43
N VAL A 34 38.18 7.29 9.68
CA VAL A 34 37.35 6.55 8.73
C VAL A 34 36.62 7.49 7.79
N GLY A 35 36.51 7.13 6.51
CA GLY A 35 35.93 7.99 5.47
C GLY A 35 36.75 9.24 5.18
N ALA A 36 38.06 9.16 5.39
CA ALA A 36 38.96 10.28 5.24
C ALA A 36 38.95 10.89 3.82
N ALA A 37 38.65 10.09 2.78
CA ALA A 37 38.50 10.53 1.39
C ALA A 37 37.32 11.49 1.18
N LEU A 38 36.27 11.39 2.01
CA LEU A 38 35.06 12.21 1.93
C LEU A 38 35.06 13.37 2.94
N SER A 39 36.04 13.39 3.85
CA SER A 39 36.08 14.33 4.97
C SER A 39 36.81 15.61 4.57
N PRO A 40 36.21 16.81 4.76
CA PRO A 40 36.89 18.08 4.52
C PRO A 40 37.92 18.43 5.62
N ILE A 41 38.03 17.61 6.66
CA ILE A 41 38.86 17.85 7.84
C ILE A 41 39.95 16.79 7.95
N VAL A 42 41.19 17.20 8.23
CA VAL A 42 42.30 16.28 8.53
C VAL A 42 42.51 16.22 10.04
N LEU A 43 42.39 15.03 10.64
CA LEU A 43 42.62 14.80 12.07
C LEU A 43 44.13 14.67 12.35
N PRO A 44 44.76 15.60 13.10
CA PRO A 44 46.20 15.54 13.34
C PRO A 44 46.61 14.30 14.14
N GLY A 45 47.63 13.58 13.68
CA GLY A 45 48.19 12.42 14.39
C GLY A 45 47.33 11.15 14.38
N VAL A 46 46.27 11.11 13.56
CA VAL A 46 45.37 9.96 13.39
C VAL A 46 45.66 9.31 12.04
N GLN A 47 45.77 7.98 11.99
CA GLN A 47 45.96 7.25 10.73
C GLN A 47 44.77 7.49 9.81
N ARG A 48 44.98 7.76 8.52
CA ARG A 48 43.87 7.90 7.58
C ARG A 48 43.59 6.60 6.85
N ASP A 49 42.32 6.32 6.58
CA ASP A 49 41.91 5.14 5.84
C ASP A 49 41.94 5.32 4.31
N ASP A 50 42.22 6.51 3.79
CA ASP A 50 42.31 6.82 2.35
C ASP A 50 43.74 6.69 1.77
N GLU A 51 44.66 6.09 2.51
CA GLU A 51 46.04 5.84 2.11
C GLU A 51 46.23 4.35 1.75
N GLY A 52 46.99 4.00 0.70
CA GLY A 52 47.24 2.59 0.35
C GLY A 52 46.05 1.90 -0.34
N ASP A 53 45.83 0.61 -0.05
CA ASP A 53 44.66 -0.14 -0.55
C ASP A 53 43.44 0.18 0.30
N THR A 54 42.45 0.85 -0.29
CA THR A 54 41.38 1.54 0.44
C THR A 54 40.03 1.39 -0.24
N ILE A 55 38.99 1.56 0.58
CA ILE A 55 37.59 1.76 0.17
C ILE A 55 37.00 3.00 0.88
N SER A 56 37.85 3.97 1.26
CA SER A 56 37.47 5.14 2.06
C SER A 56 36.35 5.96 1.42
N GLU A 57 36.31 6.02 0.09
CA GLU A 57 35.25 6.63 -0.71
C GLU A 57 33.88 5.95 -0.54
N LYS A 58 33.85 4.69 -0.08
CA LYS A 58 32.62 3.95 0.22
C LYS A 58 32.07 4.20 1.63
N ASN A 59 32.67 5.10 2.42
CA ASN A 59 32.29 5.32 3.81
C ASN A 59 30.81 5.68 4.01
N LYS A 60 30.17 6.35 3.04
CA LYS A 60 28.73 6.62 3.07
C LYS A 60 27.88 5.36 3.26
N SER A 61 28.31 4.21 2.73
CA SER A 61 27.63 2.92 2.90
C SER A 61 28.31 2.02 3.92
N TYR A 62 29.65 1.90 3.87
CA TYR A 62 30.43 0.98 4.69
C TYR A 62 30.69 1.48 6.11
N CYS A 63 30.42 2.75 6.40
CA CYS A 63 30.66 3.37 7.70
C CYS A 63 32.09 3.05 8.21
N GLU A 64 32.23 2.68 9.49
CA GLU A 64 33.51 2.37 10.13
C GLU A 64 34.25 1.16 9.51
N LEU A 65 33.58 0.33 8.69
CA LEU A 65 34.22 -0.82 8.03
C LEU A 65 35.31 -0.40 7.04
N THR A 66 35.29 0.84 6.57
CA THR A 66 36.35 1.42 5.72
C THR A 66 37.71 1.40 6.41
N GLY A 67 37.75 1.72 7.72
CA GLY A 67 38.95 1.56 8.54
C GLY A 67 39.34 0.10 8.78
N GLN A 68 38.35 -0.81 8.87
CA GLN A 68 38.60 -2.24 9.00
C GLN A 68 39.23 -2.84 7.75
N TYR A 69 38.72 -2.49 6.57
CA TYR A 69 39.29 -2.87 5.28
C TYR A 69 40.73 -2.38 5.16
N TRP A 70 40.95 -1.10 5.52
CA TRP A 70 42.29 -0.52 5.49
C TRP A 70 43.27 -1.30 6.37
N ALA A 71 42.91 -1.64 7.60
CA ALA A 71 43.78 -2.40 8.48
C ALA A 71 44.08 -3.81 7.95
N TRP A 72 43.08 -4.46 7.33
CA TRP A 72 43.24 -5.78 6.71
C TRP A 72 44.24 -5.77 5.56
N LYS A 73 44.25 -4.72 4.73
CA LYS A 73 45.13 -4.64 3.56
C LYS A 73 46.49 -4.03 3.84
N ASN A 74 46.58 -3.09 4.78
CA ASN A 74 47.76 -2.23 4.92
C ASN A 74 48.56 -2.49 6.19
N THR A 75 48.08 -3.32 7.13
CA THR A 75 48.75 -3.52 8.42
C THR A 75 49.01 -5.00 8.74
N SER A 76 50.15 -5.29 9.38
CA SER A 76 50.44 -6.58 10.02
C SER A 76 50.49 -6.46 11.55
N ALA A 77 49.69 -7.28 12.24
CA ALA A 77 49.65 -7.44 13.71
C ALA A 77 49.41 -8.92 14.07
N ASP A 78 49.73 -9.32 15.29
CA ASP A 78 49.40 -10.64 15.84
C ASP A 78 47.95 -10.69 16.32
N TYR A 79 47.42 -9.56 16.78
CA TYR A 79 46.02 -9.34 17.15
C TYR A 79 45.50 -8.04 16.57
N TYR A 80 44.29 -8.08 16.03
CA TYR A 80 43.57 -6.93 15.48
C TYR A 80 42.32 -6.67 16.31
N GLY A 81 42.13 -5.44 16.76
CA GLY A 81 40.91 -5.01 17.44
C GLY A 81 40.26 -3.83 16.76
N PHE A 82 38.95 -3.71 16.89
CA PHE A 82 38.16 -2.59 16.40
C PHE A 82 37.24 -2.06 17.50
N LEU A 83 37.34 -0.76 17.74
CA LEU A 83 36.54 0.00 18.69
C LEU A 83 35.99 1.25 18.00
N HIS A 84 34.92 1.82 18.56
CA HIS A 84 34.43 3.14 18.17
C HIS A 84 34.98 4.17 19.17
N TYR A 85 35.24 5.41 18.75
CA TYR A 85 35.83 6.43 19.63
C TYR A 85 35.06 6.74 20.93
N ARG A 86 33.80 6.32 21.02
CA ARG A 86 32.94 6.38 22.22
C ARG A 86 32.75 5.05 22.95
N ARG A 87 33.15 3.92 22.38
CA ARG A 87 32.85 2.57 22.91
C ARG A 87 34.10 1.73 23.09
N TYR A 88 34.29 1.22 24.31
CA TYR A 88 35.47 0.46 24.74
C TYR A 88 35.06 -0.83 25.47
N PHE A 89 36.00 -1.75 25.69
CA PHE A 89 35.75 -2.96 26.49
C PHE A 89 36.15 -2.77 27.97
N ASN A 90 35.39 -3.39 28.87
CA ASN A 90 35.81 -3.62 30.24
C ASN A 90 36.66 -4.90 30.33
N PHE A 91 37.96 -4.76 30.57
CA PHE A 91 38.94 -5.83 30.68
C PHE A 91 39.08 -6.42 32.10
N THR A 92 38.18 -6.05 33.02
CA THR A 92 38.16 -6.60 34.38
C THR A 92 37.03 -7.60 34.57
N ASP A 93 37.17 -8.46 35.58
CA ASP A 93 36.09 -9.36 36.01
C ASP A 93 34.96 -8.61 36.76
N THR A 94 35.12 -7.31 37.01
CA THR A 94 34.11 -6.50 37.71
C THR A 94 32.98 -6.15 36.76
N LYS A 95 31.78 -6.67 37.01
CA LYS A 95 30.58 -6.29 36.24
C LYS A 95 30.01 -4.96 36.73
N PHE A 96 29.81 -4.03 35.82
CA PHE A 96 29.13 -2.76 36.08
C PHE A 96 27.65 -2.83 35.62
N PRO A 97 26.75 -2.07 36.26
CA PRO A 97 25.35 -2.01 35.85
C PRO A 97 25.20 -1.36 34.46
N GLU A 98 24.34 -1.96 33.63
CA GLU A 98 24.05 -1.52 32.27
C GLU A 98 22.97 -0.43 32.26
N HIS A 99 23.07 0.52 31.33
CA HIS A 99 22.14 1.65 31.22
C HIS A 99 20.98 1.34 30.26
N GLN A 100 19.74 1.73 30.60
CA GLN A 100 18.53 1.41 29.82
C GLN A 100 18.03 2.56 28.90
N GLU A 101 18.91 3.50 28.52
CA GLU A 101 18.50 4.54 27.58
C GLU A 101 18.43 3.96 26.15
N PRO A 102 17.39 4.32 25.37
CA PRO A 102 17.39 4.07 23.92
C PRO A 102 18.69 4.61 23.32
N PHE A 103 19.28 3.90 22.36
CA PHE A 103 20.54 4.24 21.66
C PHE A 103 21.88 3.99 22.40
N ILE A 104 21.85 3.53 23.67
CA ILE A 104 23.05 3.16 24.44
C ILE A 104 23.31 1.64 24.44
N PHE A 105 22.45 0.83 23.80
CA PHE A 105 22.66 -0.61 23.55
C PHE A 105 23.06 -1.43 24.80
N GLY A 106 22.55 -1.10 25.99
CA GLY A 106 22.92 -1.79 27.23
C GLY A 106 24.39 -1.60 27.64
N ASP A 107 25.05 -0.55 27.15
CA ASP A 107 26.43 -0.24 27.51
C ASP A 107 26.53 0.22 28.99
N VAL A 108 27.69 -0.01 29.59
CA VAL A 108 28.10 0.62 30.85
C VAL A 108 28.45 2.08 30.56
N VAL A 109 27.75 3.02 31.17
CA VAL A 109 27.93 4.44 30.85
C VAL A 109 28.85 5.12 31.84
N PHE A 110 29.87 5.80 31.32
CA PHE A 110 30.64 6.80 32.04
C PHE A 110 30.58 8.14 31.31
N ASP A 111 30.75 9.24 32.05
CA ASP A 111 30.70 10.56 31.42
C ASP A 111 31.93 10.86 30.56
N ARG A 112 33.12 10.40 30.97
CA ARG A 112 34.41 10.74 30.34
C ARG A 112 35.36 9.55 30.32
N ASN A 113 36.27 9.52 29.35
CA ASN A 113 37.32 8.50 29.20
C ASN A 113 38.65 8.93 29.85
N ASP A 114 38.59 9.51 31.06
CA ASP A 114 39.79 9.91 31.81
C ASP A 114 40.58 8.70 32.37
N ASP A 115 41.85 8.93 32.74
CA ASP A 115 42.76 7.89 33.25
C ASP A 115 42.17 7.13 34.44
N GLN A 116 41.42 7.80 35.31
CA GLN A 116 40.79 7.17 36.48
C GLN A 116 39.69 6.20 36.06
N THR A 117 38.88 6.56 35.07
CA THR A 117 37.78 5.75 34.57
C THR A 117 38.29 4.59 33.72
N LEU A 118 39.31 4.83 32.88
CA LEU A 118 40.00 3.80 32.12
C LEU A 118 40.66 2.75 33.04
N ALA A 119 41.25 3.17 34.15
CA ALA A 119 41.81 2.25 35.15
C ALA A 119 40.73 1.35 35.79
N LYS A 120 39.51 1.86 36.04
CA LYS A 120 38.40 1.07 36.62
C LYS A 120 37.96 -0.08 35.72
N ILE A 121 37.99 0.13 34.41
CA ILE A 121 37.59 -0.87 33.41
C ILE A 121 38.79 -1.69 32.90
N GLY A 122 39.93 -1.63 33.59
CA GLY A 122 41.11 -2.45 33.27
C GLY A 122 41.78 -2.06 31.95
N PHE A 123 41.55 -0.84 31.46
CA PHE A 123 42.04 -0.36 30.17
C PHE A 123 43.49 0.15 30.24
N ASN A 124 44.37 -0.66 30.85
CA ASN A 124 45.82 -0.43 30.88
C ASN A 124 46.54 -1.54 30.10
N GLU A 125 47.75 -1.25 29.63
CA GLU A 125 48.48 -2.13 28.71
C GLU A 125 48.69 -3.55 29.26
N ASP A 126 49.10 -3.71 30.52
CA ASP A 126 49.39 -5.01 31.13
C ASP A 126 48.13 -5.88 31.24
N THR A 127 47.03 -5.30 31.73
CA THR A 127 45.73 -6.00 31.85
C THR A 127 45.21 -6.38 30.47
N MET A 128 45.20 -5.44 29.51
CA MET A 128 44.72 -5.68 28.15
C MET A 128 45.53 -6.77 27.46
N ARG A 129 46.88 -6.71 27.51
CA ARG A 129 47.75 -7.74 26.93
C ARG A 129 47.42 -9.10 27.50
N LYS A 130 47.32 -9.22 28.83
CA LYS A 130 47.02 -10.50 29.49
C LYS A 130 45.68 -11.10 29.03
N VAL A 131 44.63 -10.29 28.90
CA VAL A 131 43.31 -10.76 28.45
C VAL A 131 43.33 -11.09 26.96
N ILE A 132 43.91 -10.25 26.12
CA ILE A 132 43.96 -10.44 24.66
C ILE A 132 44.77 -11.69 24.30
N THR A 133 45.95 -11.88 24.89
CA THR A 133 46.82 -13.00 24.51
C THR A 133 46.39 -14.35 25.09
N SER A 134 45.47 -14.35 26.06
CA SER A 134 44.87 -15.57 26.62
C SER A 134 43.64 -16.08 25.84
N HIS A 135 43.17 -15.35 24.82
CA HIS A 135 41.99 -15.71 24.04
C HIS A 135 42.27 -15.67 22.54
N ASP A 136 41.52 -16.45 21.77
CA ASP A 136 41.57 -16.43 20.31
C ASP A 136 40.81 -15.22 19.74
N PHE A 137 39.71 -14.86 20.41
CA PHE A 137 38.96 -13.64 20.12
C PHE A 137 38.27 -13.08 21.38
N ILE A 138 37.94 -11.80 21.30
CA ILE A 138 37.14 -11.05 22.27
C ILE A 138 35.91 -10.55 21.54
N ALA A 139 34.74 -10.82 22.09
CA ALA A 139 33.44 -10.34 21.64
C ALA A 139 32.83 -9.39 22.69
N PRO A 140 31.90 -8.52 22.28
CA PRO A 140 31.12 -7.77 23.25
C PRO A 140 30.07 -8.68 23.88
N THR A 141 29.78 -8.49 25.16
CA THR A 141 28.66 -9.19 25.79
C THR A 141 27.37 -9.01 24.96
N PRO A 142 26.71 -10.11 24.53
CA PRO A 142 25.47 -10.01 23.76
C PRO A 142 24.36 -9.36 24.58
N VAL A 143 23.64 -8.42 23.97
CA VAL A 143 22.51 -7.72 24.60
C VAL A 143 21.19 -8.12 23.97
N GLU A 144 20.12 -8.04 24.74
CA GLU A 144 18.76 -8.36 24.26
C GLU A 144 18.37 -7.44 23.10
N ALA A 145 17.78 -8.03 22.06
CA ALA A 145 17.06 -7.30 21.02
C ALA A 145 15.76 -6.77 21.62
N LEU A 146 15.78 -5.53 22.11
CA LEU A 146 14.62 -4.86 22.69
C LEU A 146 13.45 -4.88 21.68
N ASP A 147 12.25 -5.23 22.16
CA ASP A 147 10.96 -5.23 21.45
C ASP A 147 10.72 -6.28 20.33
N HIS A 148 11.64 -7.22 20.07
CA HIS A 148 11.47 -8.27 19.03
C HIS A 148 11.82 -9.69 19.52
N ALA A 149 11.28 -10.75 18.89
CA ALA A 149 11.49 -12.13 19.32
C ALA A 149 12.81 -12.74 18.83
N THR A 150 13.46 -12.19 17.79
CA THR A 150 14.77 -12.65 17.27
C THR A 150 15.66 -11.52 16.70
N VAL A 151 16.96 -11.78 16.49
CA VAL A 151 17.94 -10.88 15.83
C VAL A 151 17.52 -10.59 14.38
N TYR A 152 16.94 -11.56 13.68
CA TYR A 152 16.37 -11.37 12.35
C TYR A 152 15.23 -10.35 12.36
N GLU A 153 14.24 -10.55 13.24
CA GLU A 153 13.10 -9.65 13.38
C GLU A 153 13.53 -8.24 13.81
N GLN A 154 14.54 -8.14 14.67
CA GLN A 154 15.14 -6.85 15.02
C GLN A 154 15.70 -6.13 13.80
N TYR A 155 16.41 -6.84 12.91
CA TYR A 155 16.91 -6.24 11.68
C TYR A 155 15.76 -5.82 10.76
N GLN A 156 14.73 -6.65 10.62
CA GLN A 156 13.54 -6.36 9.81
C GLN A 156 12.78 -5.12 10.28
N ALA A 157 12.71 -4.89 11.59
CA ALA A 157 11.96 -3.78 12.17
C ALA A 157 12.80 -2.50 12.37
N SER A 158 14.11 -2.53 12.10
CA SER A 158 14.99 -1.38 12.28
C SER A 158 14.81 -0.38 11.14
N ALA A 159 14.66 0.91 11.47
CA ALA A 159 14.52 1.98 10.47
C ALA A 159 15.73 2.05 9.52
N GLY A 160 15.49 2.18 8.22
CA GLY A 160 16.52 2.13 7.19
C GLY A 160 17.15 0.75 6.96
N HIS A 161 16.66 -0.33 7.58
CA HIS A 161 17.08 -1.68 7.23
C HIS A 161 16.05 -2.32 6.31
N HIS A 162 16.50 -2.85 5.18
CA HIS A 162 15.65 -3.64 4.30
C HIS A 162 15.97 -5.11 4.50
N ILE A 163 14.98 -5.90 4.93
CA ILE A 163 15.20 -7.29 5.32
C ILE A 163 15.77 -8.13 4.18
N GLU A 164 15.47 -7.76 2.95
CA GLU A 164 15.95 -8.42 1.75
C GLU A 164 17.48 -8.29 1.58
N ASP A 165 18.11 -7.28 2.19
CA ASP A 165 19.57 -7.17 2.22
C ASP A 165 20.20 -8.23 3.11
N LEU A 166 19.61 -8.44 4.29
CA LEU A 166 20.04 -9.51 5.19
C LEU A 166 19.73 -10.89 4.59
N ASP A 167 18.57 -11.07 3.96
CA ASP A 167 18.23 -12.29 3.21
C ASP A 167 19.24 -12.54 2.09
N THR A 168 19.68 -11.50 1.39
CA THR A 168 20.70 -11.60 0.34
C THR A 168 22.04 -12.02 0.91
N CYS A 169 22.49 -11.41 2.02
CA CYS A 169 23.68 -11.87 2.74
C CYS A 169 23.54 -13.34 3.17
N MET A 170 22.39 -13.75 3.69
CA MET A 170 22.12 -15.13 4.08
C MET A 170 22.16 -16.10 2.90
N ALA A 171 21.66 -15.70 1.73
CA ALA A 171 21.77 -16.48 0.50
C ALA A 171 23.23 -16.61 0.04
N ILE A 172 24.01 -15.53 0.09
CA ILE A 172 25.45 -15.54 -0.22
C ILE A 172 26.20 -16.46 0.76
N ILE A 173 25.91 -16.38 2.05
CA ILE A 173 26.51 -17.25 3.09
C ILE A 173 26.18 -18.71 2.79
N ARG A 174 24.91 -19.04 2.53
CA ARG A 174 24.50 -20.41 2.22
C ARG A 174 25.25 -20.99 1.02
N GLN A 175 25.51 -20.17 0.01
CA GLN A 175 26.14 -20.59 -1.23
C GLN A 175 27.67 -20.66 -1.14
N ARG A 176 28.30 -19.63 -0.57
CA ARG A 176 29.77 -19.44 -0.59
C ARG A 176 30.47 -19.85 0.70
N TYR A 177 29.74 -19.90 1.81
CA TYR A 177 30.27 -20.19 3.15
C TYR A 177 29.36 -21.21 3.88
N PRO A 178 29.14 -22.41 3.32
CA PRO A 178 28.24 -23.42 3.88
C PRO A 178 28.64 -23.88 5.30
N GLU A 179 29.91 -23.73 5.68
CA GLU A 179 30.43 -23.97 7.02
C GLU A 179 29.90 -22.95 8.04
N ILE A 180 29.68 -21.69 7.63
CA ILE A 180 29.14 -20.62 8.49
C ILE A 180 27.60 -20.64 8.52
N TRP A 181 26.96 -21.19 7.49
CA TRP A 181 25.51 -21.18 7.31
C TRP A 181 24.70 -21.65 8.53
N ARG A 182 25.14 -22.72 9.20
CA ARG A 182 24.45 -23.24 10.40
C ARG A 182 24.47 -22.24 11.55
N SER A 183 25.63 -21.65 11.81
CA SER A 183 25.82 -20.62 12.83
C SER A 183 25.11 -19.32 12.48
N ALA A 184 25.05 -18.97 11.19
CA ALA A 184 24.30 -17.80 10.72
C ALA A 184 22.80 -17.91 11.04
N LYS A 185 22.18 -19.06 10.73
CA LYS A 185 20.78 -19.32 11.10
C LYS A 185 20.57 -19.30 12.61
N LYS A 186 21.47 -19.95 13.36
CA LYS A 186 21.42 -19.98 14.83
C LYS A 186 21.46 -18.58 15.42
N TYR A 187 22.41 -17.75 14.98
CA TYR A 187 22.55 -16.37 15.43
C TYR A 187 21.30 -15.54 15.14
N LEU A 188 20.79 -15.60 13.91
CA LEU A 188 19.61 -14.82 13.51
C LEU A 188 18.33 -15.24 14.24
N SER A 189 18.25 -16.49 14.71
CA SER A 189 17.14 -16.97 15.56
C SER A 189 17.29 -16.67 17.06
N ASN A 190 18.44 -16.16 17.51
CA ASN A 190 18.65 -15.82 18.91
C ASN A 190 17.96 -14.49 19.27
N LYS A 191 17.81 -14.24 20.57
CA LYS A 191 17.30 -12.96 21.11
C LYS A 191 18.39 -11.94 21.41
N LYS A 192 19.66 -12.34 21.34
CA LYS A 192 20.80 -11.49 21.73
C LYS A 192 21.67 -11.15 20.53
N VAL A 193 22.04 -9.87 20.43
CA VAL A 193 22.88 -9.32 19.36
C VAL A 193 24.28 -8.95 19.90
N PHE A 194 25.32 -9.24 19.13
CA PHE A 194 26.65 -8.66 19.31
C PHE A 194 26.66 -7.26 18.68
N ALA A 195 26.50 -6.22 19.50
CA ALA A 195 26.34 -4.86 18.99
C ALA A 195 27.68 -4.14 18.69
N CYS A 196 27.60 -3.11 17.84
CA CYS A 196 28.63 -2.09 17.55
C CYS A 196 29.88 -2.52 16.77
N ASN A 197 29.90 -3.68 16.09
CA ASN A 197 31.07 -4.14 15.31
C ASN A 197 32.40 -4.16 16.10
N MET A 198 32.34 -4.38 17.41
CA MET A 198 33.52 -4.39 18.27
C MET A 198 34.06 -5.81 18.43
N PHE A 199 35.38 -5.99 18.35
CA PHE A 199 36.02 -7.27 18.60
C PHE A 199 37.54 -7.09 18.79
N VAL A 200 38.20 -8.13 19.30
CA VAL A 200 39.65 -8.34 19.13
C VAL A 200 39.85 -9.78 18.64
N MET A 201 40.64 -10.01 17.60
CA MET A 201 40.84 -11.34 17.01
C MET A 201 42.32 -11.59 16.75
N LYS A 202 42.77 -12.84 16.91
CA LYS A 202 44.07 -13.29 16.37
C LYS A 202 44.12 -13.08 14.86
N LYS A 203 45.32 -12.80 14.34
CA LYS A 203 45.58 -12.53 12.91
C LYS A 203 44.84 -13.46 11.94
N ASP A 204 44.96 -14.78 12.12
CA ASP A 204 44.37 -15.75 11.19
C ASP A 204 42.84 -15.78 11.25
N ILE A 205 42.25 -15.42 12.40
CA ILE A 205 40.80 -15.30 12.57
C ILE A 205 40.32 -14.00 11.93
N PHE A 206 41.02 -12.88 12.19
CA PHE A 206 40.72 -11.57 11.61
C PHE A 206 40.78 -11.58 10.08
N ASN A 207 41.80 -12.21 9.50
CA ASN A 207 41.96 -12.28 8.05
C ASN A 207 40.82 -13.07 7.39
N ARG A 208 40.45 -14.23 7.96
CA ARG A 208 39.31 -15.02 7.46
C ARG A 208 37.99 -14.29 7.67
N TYR A 209 37.84 -13.57 8.78
CA TYR A 209 36.67 -12.74 9.04
C TYR A 209 36.53 -11.63 7.99
N CYS A 210 37.61 -10.90 7.70
CA CYS A 210 37.57 -9.84 6.70
C CYS A 210 37.35 -10.39 5.29
N GLU A 211 37.95 -11.54 4.95
CA GLU A 211 37.68 -12.23 3.70
C GLU A 211 36.20 -12.60 3.58
N PHE A 212 35.61 -13.20 4.62
CA PHE A 212 34.17 -13.48 4.70
C PHE A 212 33.32 -12.21 4.58
N LEU A 213 33.53 -11.23 5.46
CA LEU A 213 32.76 -10.00 5.57
C LEU A 213 32.77 -9.22 4.25
N PHE A 214 33.94 -8.86 3.75
CA PHE A 214 34.06 -8.01 2.57
C PHE A 214 33.67 -8.75 1.29
N SER A 215 33.85 -10.07 1.21
CA SER A 215 33.35 -10.83 0.07
C SER A 215 31.83 -10.97 0.07
N VAL A 216 31.21 -11.12 1.24
CA VAL A 216 29.74 -11.12 1.36
C VAL A 216 29.18 -9.73 1.05
N LEU A 217 29.76 -8.67 1.61
CA LEU A 217 29.33 -7.29 1.34
C LEU A 217 29.54 -6.88 -0.12
N ALA A 218 30.68 -7.21 -0.73
CA ALA A 218 30.92 -6.91 -2.15
C ALA A 218 29.95 -7.67 -3.06
N GLU A 219 29.60 -8.92 -2.73
CA GLU A 219 28.60 -9.67 -3.48
C GLU A 219 27.18 -9.13 -3.22
N HIS A 220 26.87 -8.69 -2.00
CA HIS A 220 25.61 -8.01 -1.68
C HIS A 220 25.47 -6.71 -2.49
N GLU A 221 26.48 -5.84 -2.50
CA GLU A 221 26.50 -4.61 -3.33
C GLU A 221 26.29 -4.92 -4.81
N ARG A 222 26.84 -6.04 -5.30
CA ARG A 222 26.67 -6.48 -6.70
C ARG A 222 25.25 -7.01 -6.98
N LEU A 223 24.53 -7.46 -5.97
CA LEU A 223 23.20 -8.08 -6.08
C LEU A 223 22.07 -7.12 -5.73
N ARG A 224 22.35 -6.04 -5.00
CA ARG A 224 21.35 -5.13 -4.45
C ARG A 224 21.59 -3.72 -4.96
N ASP A 225 20.59 -3.20 -5.66
CA ASP A 225 20.54 -1.78 -5.96
C ASP A 225 19.99 -1.03 -4.75
N ILE A 226 20.80 -0.14 -4.20
CA ILE A 226 20.47 0.66 -3.03
C ILE A 226 20.29 2.14 -3.39
N SER A 227 20.24 2.47 -4.69
CA SER A 227 20.08 3.84 -5.18
C SER A 227 18.76 4.49 -4.74
N HIS A 228 17.73 3.67 -4.53
CA HIS A 228 16.41 4.08 -4.05
C HIS A 228 16.29 4.11 -2.53
N TYR A 229 17.32 3.70 -1.79
CA TYR A 229 17.28 3.70 -0.32
C TYR A 229 17.38 5.12 0.23
N SER A 230 16.74 5.35 1.37
CA SER A 230 16.87 6.56 2.18
C SER A 230 18.33 6.80 2.59
N ALA A 231 18.70 8.00 3.05
CA ALA A 231 20.07 8.27 3.50
C ALA A 231 20.52 7.32 4.64
N ILE A 232 19.59 6.96 5.53
CA ILE A 232 19.80 5.92 6.55
C ILE A 232 19.96 4.56 5.85
N GLY A 233 19.05 4.20 4.94
CA GLY A 233 19.11 2.94 4.20
C GLY A 233 20.40 2.73 3.40
N ARG A 234 20.98 3.77 2.83
CA ARG A 234 22.24 3.68 2.09
C ARG A 234 23.43 3.24 2.96
N ARG A 235 23.32 3.32 4.29
CA ARG A 235 24.31 2.78 5.26
C ARG A 235 24.20 1.26 5.46
N VAL A 236 23.39 0.59 4.65
CA VAL A 236 23.13 -0.86 4.67
C VAL A 236 24.39 -1.71 4.84
N SER A 237 25.50 -1.41 4.17
CA SER A 237 26.73 -2.21 4.30
C SER A 237 27.30 -2.17 5.72
N GLY A 238 27.18 -1.04 6.42
CA GLY A 238 27.51 -0.91 7.84
C GLY A 238 26.58 -1.73 8.74
N TYR A 239 25.26 -1.69 8.48
CA TYR A 239 24.25 -2.45 9.23
C TYR A 239 24.40 -3.97 9.05
N LEU A 240 24.62 -4.40 7.81
CA LEU A 240 24.93 -5.79 7.47
C LEU A 240 26.25 -6.20 8.10
N GLY A 241 27.25 -5.34 8.11
CA GLY A 241 28.52 -5.60 8.77
C GLY A 241 28.35 -6.00 10.24
N GLU A 242 27.44 -5.34 10.96
CA GLU A 242 27.10 -5.69 12.35
C GLU A 242 26.49 -7.08 12.49
N ARG A 243 25.59 -7.46 11.57
CA ARG A 243 24.99 -8.81 11.56
C ARG A 243 26.00 -9.86 11.15
N LEU A 244 26.83 -9.59 10.15
CA LEU A 244 27.89 -10.47 9.67
C LEU A 244 28.97 -10.68 10.73
N CYS A 245 29.33 -9.64 11.48
CA CYS A 245 30.20 -9.74 12.65
C CYS A 245 29.61 -10.71 13.67
N GLY A 246 28.35 -10.53 14.06
CA GLY A 246 27.68 -11.40 15.02
C GLY A 246 27.54 -12.85 14.54
N ILE A 247 27.25 -13.05 13.26
CA ILE A 247 27.22 -14.38 12.62
C ILE A 247 28.59 -15.05 12.72
N TYR A 248 29.66 -14.31 12.41
CA TYR A 248 31.01 -14.86 12.45
C TYR A 248 31.47 -15.16 13.88
N LEU A 249 31.13 -14.31 14.86
CA LEU A 249 31.39 -14.58 16.28
C LEU A 249 30.64 -15.83 16.76
N GLN A 250 29.36 -16.00 16.38
CA GLN A 250 28.59 -17.21 16.67
C GLN A 250 29.26 -18.45 16.05
N TYR A 251 29.78 -18.34 14.83
CA TYR A 251 30.53 -19.41 14.16
C TYR A 251 31.81 -19.77 14.93
N LEU A 252 32.58 -18.80 15.41
CA LEU A 252 33.77 -19.07 16.23
C LEU A 252 33.42 -19.81 17.53
N TYR A 253 32.33 -19.42 18.19
CA TYR A 253 31.84 -20.15 19.37
C TYR A 253 31.39 -21.57 19.04
N ASP A 254 30.68 -21.76 17.92
CA ASP A 254 30.19 -23.08 17.49
C ASP A 254 31.33 -24.04 17.10
N GLU A 255 32.42 -23.51 16.54
CA GLU A 255 33.63 -24.26 16.19
C GLU A 255 34.60 -24.46 17.39
N GLY A 256 34.27 -23.93 18.56
CA GLY A 256 35.03 -24.16 19.80
C GLY A 256 36.31 -23.33 19.95
N TYR A 257 36.41 -22.18 19.28
CA TYR A 257 37.50 -21.22 19.52
C TYR A 257 37.41 -20.64 20.94
N ASN A 258 38.57 -20.32 21.54
CA ASN A 258 38.63 -19.77 22.89
C ASN A 258 38.26 -18.27 22.90
N GLY A 259 36.96 -17.96 23.02
CA GLY A 259 36.43 -16.60 23.06
C GLY A 259 36.07 -16.11 24.46
N ILE A 260 36.14 -14.79 24.69
CA ILE A 260 35.61 -14.12 25.89
C ILE A 260 34.68 -12.96 25.54
N ASP A 261 33.57 -12.87 26.26
CA ASP A 261 32.63 -11.75 26.19
C ASP A 261 32.98 -10.67 27.22
N LEU A 262 33.23 -9.44 26.77
CA LEU A 262 33.50 -8.29 27.64
C LEU A 262 32.39 -7.25 27.58
N GLN A 263 32.06 -6.63 28.71
CA GLN A 263 31.06 -5.56 28.76
C GLN A 263 31.52 -4.36 27.91
N ARG A 264 30.61 -3.82 27.11
CA ARG A 264 30.82 -2.58 26.37
C ARG A 264 30.66 -1.39 27.31
N VAL A 265 31.53 -0.41 27.15
CA VAL A 265 31.57 0.83 27.91
C VAL A 265 31.35 2.00 26.96
N PHE A 266 30.37 2.84 27.22
CA PHE A 266 30.06 4.04 26.45
C PHE A 266 30.44 5.32 27.20
N PHE A 267 31.15 6.22 26.53
CA PHE A 267 31.53 7.54 27.05
C PHE A 267 30.65 8.66 26.46
N ARG A 268 29.91 9.40 27.31
CA ARG A 268 29.02 10.50 26.86
C ARG A 268 29.82 11.67 26.26
N ASN A 269 30.88 12.09 26.95
CA ASN A 269 31.69 13.26 26.63
C ASN A 269 33.19 12.89 26.49
N PRO A 270 33.59 12.14 25.45
CA PRO A 270 34.99 11.74 25.24
C PRO A 270 35.92 12.90 24.83
N ASN A 271 35.40 14.14 24.77
CA ASN A 271 36.11 15.32 24.25
C ASN A 271 36.68 16.21 25.37
N ASP A 272 36.21 16.05 26.61
CA ASP A 272 36.60 16.91 27.71
C ASP A 272 37.86 16.38 28.40
N SER A 273 39.03 16.82 27.94
CA SER A 273 40.25 16.66 28.75
C SER A 273 40.14 17.48 30.05
N VAL A 274 40.84 17.05 31.10
CA VAL A 274 40.76 17.57 32.49
C VAL A 274 41.23 19.03 32.66
N THR A 275 41.31 19.82 31.59
CA THR A 275 41.81 21.21 31.62
C THR A 275 40.83 22.31 31.22
N ASP A 276 39.54 22.02 30.96
CA ASP A 276 38.56 23.10 30.67
C ASP A 276 37.41 23.19 31.68
N ALA A 277 37.64 22.74 32.91
CA ALA A 277 36.73 22.95 34.04
C ALA A 277 37.05 24.25 34.81
N VAL A 278 37.34 25.37 34.13
CA VAL A 278 37.23 26.71 34.72
C VAL A 278 36.90 27.72 33.62
N LYS A 279 35.61 28.00 33.43
CA LYS A 279 35.03 29.34 33.20
C LYS A 279 33.53 29.21 32.91
N GLN A 280 32.75 28.97 33.97
CA GLN A 280 31.43 29.59 34.03
C GLN A 280 31.58 31.00 34.58
N HIS A 281 30.76 31.88 34.01
CA HIS A 281 30.68 33.33 34.22
C HIS A 281 31.71 34.17 33.46
N GLN A 282 31.31 34.61 32.28
CA GLN A 282 31.21 36.05 32.01
C GLN A 282 30.29 36.32 30.80
N GLU A 283 29.28 37.14 31.09
CA GLU A 283 28.69 38.18 30.23
C GLU A 283 28.51 37.90 28.73
N THR A 284 27.24 37.91 28.33
CA THR A 284 26.78 38.33 27.01
C THR A 284 27.55 39.56 26.52
N SER A 285 28.47 39.36 25.57
CA SER A 285 28.85 40.38 24.60
C SER A 285 28.22 40.02 23.25
N SER A 286 27.06 40.58 22.96
CA SER A 286 26.57 40.66 21.58
C SER A 286 27.49 41.62 20.83
N SER A 287 28.27 41.14 19.87
CA SER A 287 28.47 41.96 18.68
C SER A 287 27.09 42.12 18.07
N ASN A 288 26.73 43.36 17.79
CA ASN A 288 25.38 43.73 17.35
C ASN A 288 25.30 43.68 15.81
N ALA A 289 26.10 42.85 15.15
CA ALA A 289 26.39 43.04 13.73
C ALA A 289 25.49 42.23 12.78
N ILE A 290 24.89 41.12 13.24
CA ILE A 290 23.83 40.39 12.53
C ILE A 290 22.56 40.39 13.39
N ARG A 291 21.45 40.92 12.86
CA ARG A 291 20.19 41.05 13.60
C ARG A 291 18.97 40.57 12.81
N MET A 292 18.11 39.83 13.49
CA MET A 292 16.73 39.59 13.06
C MET A 292 15.88 40.83 13.33
N SER A 293 15.07 41.22 12.36
CA SER A 293 14.18 42.39 12.45
C SER A 293 12.87 42.18 11.71
N HIS A 294 11.94 43.13 11.86
CA HIS A 294 10.64 43.14 11.18
C HIS A 294 9.89 41.80 11.31
N ILE A 295 10.04 41.13 12.47
CA ILE A 295 9.49 39.80 12.70
C ILE A 295 7.98 39.81 12.42
N SER A 296 7.55 38.85 11.62
CA SER A 296 6.15 38.64 11.23
C SER A 296 5.79 37.16 11.38
N ARG A 297 4.52 36.85 11.63
CA ARG A 297 4.03 35.48 11.79
C ARG A 297 3.01 35.11 10.71
N GLY A 298 3.19 33.94 10.12
CA GLY A 298 2.20 33.27 9.28
C GLY A 298 1.67 32.01 9.95
N THR A 299 0.97 31.18 9.18
CA THR A 299 0.45 29.88 9.64
C THR A 299 1.62 28.97 10.01
N GLY A 300 1.86 28.79 11.32
CA GLY A 300 2.96 27.96 11.85
C GLY A 300 4.38 28.38 11.47
N LYS A 301 4.57 29.58 10.92
CA LYS A 301 5.85 30.09 10.42
C LYS A 301 6.18 31.48 10.98
N VAL A 302 7.48 31.75 11.15
CA VAL A 302 8.03 33.08 11.47
C VAL A 302 8.87 33.55 10.29
N TYR A 303 8.73 34.84 9.97
CA TYR A 303 9.43 35.53 8.89
C TYR A 303 10.20 36.68 9.51
N SER A 304 11.48 36.84 9.18
CA SER A 304 12.30 37.94 9.67
C SER A 304 13.27 38.42 8.62
N LEU A 305 13.43 39.75 8.53
CA LEU A 305 14.50 40.34 7.75
C LEU A 305 15.83 40.18 8.49
N ILE A 306 16.84 39.68 7.80
CA ILE A 306 18.22 39.65 8.31
C ILE A 306 18.92 40.95 7.91
N ASN A 307 19.36 41.72 8.89
CA ASN A 307 20.25 42.86 8.68
C ASN A 307 21.66 42.48 9.11
N ILE A 308 22.64 42.81 8.27
CA ILE A 308 24.06 42.68 8.54
C ILE A 308 24.65 44.09 8.45
N ASP A 309 25.44 44.50 9.44
CA ASP A 309 26.07 45.83 9.47
C ASP A 309 26.97 46.01 8.22
N GLU A 310 26.96 47.23 7.64
CA GLU A 310 27.57 47.52 6.33
C GLU A 310 29.09 47.32 6.26
N ASP A 311 29.77 47.28 7.41
CA ASP A 311 31.21 47.08 7.54
C ASP A 311 31.63 45.60 7.46
N ILE A 312 30.67 44.67 7.52
CA ILE A 312 30.92 43.24 7.33
C ILE A 312 30.79 42.90 5.84
N ALA A 313 31.91 42.66 5.19
CA ALA A 313 31.93 42.14 3.82
C ALA A 313 31.70 40.61 3.83
N TYR A 314 30.62 40.17 3.20
CA TYR A 314 30.24 38.76 3.03
C TYR A 314 29.83 38.48 1.58
N ASP A 315 29.93 37.22 1.16
CA ASP A 315 29.44 36.72 -0.14
C ASP A 315 28.31 35.70 0.01
N GLY A 316 28.03 35.23 1.23
CA GLY A 316 26.90 34.36 1.54
C GLY A 316 26.43 34.47 2.99
N VAL A 317 25.21 34.00 3.25
CA VAL A 317 24.61 33.92 4.59
C VAL A 317 24.03 32.53 4.79
N ILE A 318 24.39 31.89 5.90
CA ILE A 318 23.89 30.57 6.28
C ILE A 318 23.05 30.73 7.55
N ALA A 319 21.83 30.19 7.55
CA ALA A 319 20.97 30.13 8.72
C ALA A 319 20.65 28.67 9.06
N SER A 320 20.56 28.38 10.36
CA SER A 320 20.12 27.07 10.85
C SER A 320 19.27 27.26 12.11
N SER A 321 18.35 26.33 12.38
CA SER A 321 17.57 26.34 13.61
C SER A 321 17.53 24.96 14.27
N ALA A 322 17.43 24.95 15.60
CA ALA A 322 17.28 23.74 16.38
C ALA A 322 16.37 23.98 17.60
N SER A 323 15.65 22.96 18.03
CA SER A 323 14.93 22.97 19.31
C SER A 323 15.91 23.08 20.48
N LEU A 324 15.43 23.44 21.67
CA LEU A 324 16.29 23.44 22.88
C LEU A 324 16.84 22.05 23.23
N ASN A 325 16.19 20.98 22.78
CA ASN A 325 16.64 19.61 22.98
C ASN A 325 17.66 19.17 21.92
N GLY A 326 18.04 20.06 20.99
CA GLY A 326 19.05 19.80 19.97
C GLY A 326 18.52 19.17 18.69
N HIS A 327 17.20 19.04 18.52
CA HIS A 327 16.61 18.56 17.27
C HIS A 327 16.70 19.64 16.19
N GLN A 328 17.25 19.30 15.03
CA GLN A 328 17.36 20.22 13.91
C GLN A 328 15.97 20.57 13.37
N LEU A 329 15.82 21.82 12.94
CA LEU A 329 14.58 22.37 12.38
C LEU A 329 14.89 22.94 10.99
N PRO A 330 13.93 22.88 10.04
CA PRO A 330 14.11 23.50 8.74
C PRO A 330 14.28 25.01 8.86
N SER A 331 15.04 25.58 7.93
CA SER A 331 15.17 27.03 7.78
C SER A 331 15.34 27.41 6.32
N LYS A 332 14.66 28.48 5.90
CA LYS A 332 14.75 29.02 4.54
C LYS A 332 15.32 30.43 4.55
N LEU A 333 16.17 30.76 3.60
CA LEU A 333 16.65 32.11 3.36
C LEU A 333 16.21 32.54 1.95
N LEU A 334 15.31 33.52 1.86
CA LEU A 334 14.72 33.95 0.59
C LEU A 334 15.12 35.39 0.25
N THR A 335 15.46 35.63 -1.02
CA THR A 335 15.72 36.98 -1.52
C THR A 335 14.42 37.63 -2.00
N ILE A 336 13.85 38.53 -1.19
CA ILE A 336 12.60 39.24 -1.50
C ILE A 336 12.88 40.74 -1.63
N ASN A 337 12.67 41.31 -2.81
CA ASN A 337 12.96 42.73 -3.11
C ASN A 337 14.39 43.14 -2.72
N ASN A 338 15.39 42.34 -3.12
CA ASN A 338 16.82 42.51 -2.78
C ASN A 338 17.12 42.51 -1.27
N LYS A 339 16.30 41.81 -0.48
CA LYS A 339 16.48 41.67 0.97
C LYS A 339 16.41 40.20 1.39
N LEU A 340 17.27 39.80 2.32
CA LEU A 340 17.32 38.43 2.85
C LEU A 340 16.27 38.21 3.95
N VAL A 341 15.33 37.31 3.67
CA VAL A 341 14.24 36.95 4.57
C VAL A 341 14.46 35.54 5.10
N LEU A 342 14.63 35.40 6.41
CA LEU A 342 14.68 34.13 7.10
C LEU A 342 13.26 33.64 7.41
N VAL A 343 12.91 32.43 6.96
CA VAL A 343 11.66 31.74 7.27
C VAL A 343 11.95 30.51 8.13
N LEU A 344 11.25 30.41 9.26
CA LEU A 344 11.43 29.36 10.26
C LEU A 344 10.09 28.73 10.64
N PRO A 345 10.04 27.44 10.97
CA PRO A 345 8.88 26.86 11.64
C PRO A 345 8.73 27.53 13.00
N LEU A 346 7.48 27.64 13.45
CA LEU A 346 7.16 28.08 14.80
C LEU A 346 6.81 26.83 15.63
N ILE A 347 7.78 26.32 16.37
CA ILE A 347 7.56 25.20 17.28
C ILE A 347 6.88 25.68 18.58
N ARG A 348 6.40 24.73 19.39
CA ARG A 348 5.76 24.97 20.69
C ARG A 348 6.73 25.50 21.74
N ASP A 349 7.95 25.01 21.72
CA ASP A 349 9.02 25.39 22.64
C ASP A 349 9.88 26.54 22.08
N LYS A 350 10.96 26.90 22.78
CA LYS A 350 11.94 27.84 22.22
C LYS A 350 12.81 27.12 21.21
N GLN A 351 13.27 27.85 20.21
CA GLN A 351 14.27 27.37 19.26
C GLN A 351 15.47 28.30 19.25
N THR A 352 16.63 27.72 19.05
CA THR A 352 17.87 28.44 18.81
C THR A 352 18.00 28.66 17.31
N VAL A 353 18.33 29.88 16.90
CA VAL A 353 18.55 30.29 15.52
C VAL A 353 19.97 30.78 15.42
N SER A 354 20.76 30.17 14.55
CA SER A 354 22.15 30.55 14.28
C SER A 354 22.24 31.12 12.88
N ILE A 355 22.81 32.32 12.74
CA ILE A 355 23.00 33.02 11.46
C ILE A 355 24.50 33.32 11.33
N ARG A 356 25.09 32.94 10.20
CA ARG A 356 26.51 33.14 9.90
C ARG A 356 26.66 33.89 8.58
N ALA A 357 27.38 35.00 8.61
CA ALA A 357 27.88 35.64 7.40
C ALA A 357 29.17 34.94 6.98
N VAL A 358 29.29 34.60 5.70
CA VAL A 358 30.40 33.81 5.14
C VAL A 358 31.07 34.61 4.04
N ARG A 359 32.41 34.48 3.97
CA ARG A 359 33.23 35.00 2.88
C ARG A 359 34.32 34.00 2.54
N ASP A 360 34.50 33.69 1.26
CA ASP A 360 35.50 32.72 0.79
C ASP A 360 35.42 31.37 1.54
N GLY A 361 34.20 30.93 1.88
CA GLY A 361 33.93 29.69 2.62
C GLY A 361 34.25 29.72 4.12
N LYS A 362 34.61 30.87 4.70
CA LYS A 362 34.86 31.05 6.14
C LYS A 362 33.81 31.94 6.78
N THR A 363 33.36 31.57 7.98
CA THR A 363 32.51 32.44 8.81
C THR A 363 33.29 33.72 9.16
N VAL A 364 32.76 34.86 8.76
CA VAL A 364 33.33 36.18 9.09
C VAL A 364 32.62 36.81 10.29
N GLU A 365 31.35 36.48 10.51
CA GLU A 365 30.57 36.89 11.68
C GLU A 365 29.48 35.84 11.95
N ASP A 366 29.15 35.61 13.21
CA ASP A 366 28.07 34.74 13.63
C ASP A 366 27.17 35.39 14.69
N SER A 367 25.90 34.98 14.71
CA SER A 367 24.92 35.43 15.69
C SER A 367 24.01 34.27 16.05
N GLN A 368 23.71 34.16 17.35
CA GLN A 368 22.80 33.14 17.87
C GLN A 368 21.69 33.81 18.67
N VAL A 369 20.45 33.54 18.27
CA VAL A 369 19.25 34.12 18.85
C VAL A 369 18.33 33.02 19.35
N VAL A 370 17.84 33.15 20.58
CA VAL A 370 16.78 32.28 21.10
C VAL A 370 15.43 32.85 20.73
N LEU A 371 14.76 32.24 19.77
CA LEU A 371 13.42 32.59 19.35
C LEU A 371 12.40 31.87 20.23
N SER A 372 11.51 32.63 20.88
CA SER A 372 10.39 32.07 21.63
C SER A 372 9.06 32.35 20.93
N PRO A 373 8.09 31.42 20.95
CA PRO A 373 6.80 31.62 20.27
C PRO A 373 6.03 32.84 20.77
N LYS A 374 6.10 33.10 22.08
CA LYS A 374 5.52 34.28 22.73
C LYS A 374 6.23 35.57 22.33
N GLY A 375 7.57 35.56 22.23
CA GLY A 375 8.36 36.70 21.77
C GLY A 375 8.02 37.06 20.32
N ALA A 376 8.06 36.07 19.42
CA ALA A 376 7.69 36.25 18.02
C ALA A 376 6.24 36.76 17.85
N ALA A 377 5.30 36.30 18.69
CA ALA A 377 3.93 36.80 18.71
C ALA A 377 3.82 38.27 19.12
N ALA A 378 4.53 38.66 20.18
CA ALA A 378 4.52 40.04 20.66
C ALA A 378 5.11 40.99 19.61
N GLU A 379 6.23 40.62 19.00
CA GLU A 379 6.92 41.44 18.01
C GLU A 379 6.14 41.54 16.70
N SER A 380 5.57 40.44 16.21
CA SER A 380 4.69 40.47 15.04
C SER A 380 3.45 41.34 15.27
N ARG A 381 2.85 41.29 16.47
CA ARG A 381 1.71 42.15 16.84
C ARG A 381 2.12 43.61 16.89
N PHE A 382 3.29 43.91 17.42
CA PHE A 382 3.82 45.27 17.48
C PHE A 382 4.08 45.86 16.09
N ASN A 383 4.70 45.10 15.19
CA ASN A 383 4.92 45.50 13.80
C ASN A 383 3.60 45.69 13.04
N THR A 384 2.60 44.83 13.30
CA THR A 384 1.24 44.99 12.77
C THR A 384 0.59 46.28 13.25
N LEU A 385 0.66 46.58 14.56
CA LEU A 385 0.09 47.81 15.13
C LEU A 385 0.75 49.08 14.56
N ARG A 386 2.04 49.02 14.25
CA ARG A 386 2.79 50.10 13.62
C ARG A 386 2.60 50.21 12.10
N ARG A 387 1.84 49.29 11.49
CA ARG A 387 1.67 49.19 10.02
C ARG A 387 3.02 49.14 9.30
N ASP A 388 3.95 48.37 9.85
CA ASP A 388 5.27 48.18 9.27
C ASP A 388 5.14 47.53 7.88
N ALA A 389 5.44 48.31 6.83
CA ALA A 389 5.29 47.88 5.45
C ALA A 389 6.25 46.73 5.09
N VAL A 390 7.44 46.67 5.71
CA VAL A 390 8.42 45.62 5.47
C VAL A 390 7.95 44.31 6.11
N ALA A 391 7.55 44.35 7.38
CA ALA A 391 7.01 43.17 8.08
C ALA A 391 5.74 42.63 7.39
N SER A 392 4.95 43.50 6.77
CA SER A 392 3.79 43.11 5.96
C SER A 392 4.20 42.48 4.62
N ALA A 393 5.24 42.97 3.96
CA ALA A 393 5.69 42.50 2.65
C ALA A 393 6.40 41.13 2.71
N ILE A 394 7.12 40.84 3.80
CA ILE A 394 7.82 39.56 3.97
C ILE A 394 6.93 38.44 4.54
N ARG A 395 5.73 38.78 5.02
CA ARG A 395 4.79 37.81 5.58
C ARG A 395 4.29 36.89 4.48
N ARG A 396 4.44 35.56 4.65
CA ARG A 396 4.00 34.54 3.67
C ARG A 396 4.71 34.68 2.31
N CYS A 397 5.96 35.14 2.32
CA CYS A 397 6.74 35.32 1.09
C CYS A 397 7.14 34.01 0.40
N ASP A 398 6.95 32.86 1.05
CA ASP A 398 7.24 31.50 0.57
C ASP A 398 6.01 30.79 -0.01
N GLU A 399 4.88 31.48 -0.19
CA GLU A 399 3.66 30.88 -0.75
C GLU A 399 3.67 30.82 -2.28
N ASN A 400 4.42 31.71 -2.93
CA ASN A 400 4.59 31.69 -4.38
C ASN A 400 5.96 31.14 -4.72
N LEU A 401 6.04 30.34 -5.79
CA LEU A 401 7.30 29.78 -6.26
C LEU A 401 8.26 30.92 -6.61
N VAL A 402 9.43 30.92 -5.96
CA VAL A 402 10.58 31.75 -6.33
C VAL A 402 11.73 30.84 -6.74
N PRO A 403 12.64 31.24 -7.65
CA PRO A 403 13.69 30.36 -8.19
C PRO A 403 14.63 29.74 -7.15
N GLU A 404 14.69 30.30 -5.94
CA GLU A 404 15.55 29.84 -4.85
C GLU A 404 14.80 29.04 -3.76
N ASP A 405 13.47 28.85 -3.88
CA ASP A 405 12.65 28.22 -2.85
C ASP A 405 12.19 26.80 -3.21
N VAL A 406 12.47 25.86 -2.31
CA VAL A 406 11.87 24.52 -2.32
C VAL A 406 10.49 24.57 -1.68
N GLN A 407 9.45 24.40 -2.49
CA GLN A 407 8.08 24.38 -2.00
C GLN A 407 7.68 22.97 -1.59
N VAL A 408 7.11 22.84 -0.40
CA VAL A 408 6.49 21.60 0.06
C VAL A 408 4.99 21.84 0.09
N HIS A 409 4.23 20.95 -0.53
CA HIS A 409 2.78 20.99 -0.57
C HIS A 409 2.24 19.79 0.18
N ILE A 410 1.18 20.03 0.96
CA ILE A 410 0.33 18.99 1.53
C ILE A 410 -0.96 19.07 0.72
N GLU A 411 -1.22 18.04 -0.06
CA GLU A 411 -2.31 18.04 -1.04
C GLU A 411 -3.53 17.30 -0.47
N GLN A 412 -3.30 16.20 0.24
CA GLN A 412 -4.36 15.36 0.78
C GLN A 412 -3.97 14.75 2.12
N ILE A 413 -4.96 14.56 2.98
CA ILE A 413 -4.81 13.86 4.26
C ILE A 413 -5.91 12.81 4.35
N ILE A 414 -5.49 11.55 4.35
CA ILE A 414 -6.33 10.36 4.28
C ILE A 414 -6.31 9.69 5.66
N PRO A 415 -7.44 9.61 6.38
CA PRO A 415 -7.51 8.83 7.61
C PRO A 415 -7.41 7.33 7.33
N ASP A 416 -6.56 6.62 8.07
CA ASP A 416 -6.49 5.16 8.07
C ASP A 416 -7.12 4.60 9.37
N LEU A 417 -7.48 3.32 9.36
CA LEU A 417 -8.19 2.66 10.47
C LEU A 417 -7.30 2.39 11.70
N ASP A 418 -6.00 2.51 11.57
CA ASP A 418 -5.01 2.28 12.63
C ASP A 418 -4.75 3.51 13.53
N GLY A 419 -5.49 4.61 13.31
CA GLY A 419 -5.33 5.85 14.07
C GLY A 419 -4.21 6.76 13.56
N THR A 420 -3.69 6.49 12.36
CA THR A 420 -2.78 7.38 11.61
C THR A 420 -3.50 8.05 10.45
N ASP A 421 -2.91 9.15 9.96
CA ASP A 421 -3.22 9.69 8.65
C ASP A 421 -2.09 9.40 7.68
N ILE A 422 -2.47 9.11 6.44
CA ILE A 422 -1.58 9.16 5.29
C ILE A 422 -1.62 10.58 4.71
N VAL A 423 -0.46 11.21 4.63
CA VAL A 423 -0.26 12.56 4.09
C VAL A 423 0.34 12.42 2.70
N HIS A 424 -0.42 12.83 1.68
CA HIS A 424 0.06 12.93 0.32
C HIS A 424 0.38 14.38 -0.04
N GLY A 425 1.46 14.57 -0.78
CA GLY A 425 1.85 15.90 -1.24
C GLY A 425 2.93 15.86 -2.30
N SER A 426 3.47 17.03 -2.61
CA SER A 426 4.60 17.17 -3.52
C SER A 426 5.64 18.17 -3.03
N VAL A 427 6.90 17.93 -3.38
CA VAL A 427 8.02 18.85 -3.22
C VAL A 427 8.39 19.39 -4.59
N VAL A 428 8.38 20.72 -4.76
CA VAL A 428 8.75 21.40 -6.00
C VAL A 428 10.10 22.08 -5.79
N ILE A 429 11.08 21.66 -6.58
CA ILE A 429 12.48 22.06 -6.48
C ILE A 429 12.83 22.77 -7.78
N PRO A 430 13.06 24.10 -7.76
CA PRO A 430 13.58 24.81 -8.93
C PRO A 430 14.95 24.27 -9.34
N ILE A 431 15.15 23.92 -10.61
CA ILE A 431 16.46 23.46 -11.11
C ILE A 431 17.30 24.70 -11.48
N THR A 432 17.61 25.51 -10.47
CA THR A 432 18.38 26.76 -10.59
C THR A 432 19.18 27.04 -9.31
N GLY A 433 20.32 27.72 -9.44
CA GLY A 433 21.11 28.17 -8.28
C GLY A 433 21.76 27.02 -7.51
N MET A 434 21.42 26.86 -6.23
CA MET A 434 21.97 25.79 -5.38
C MET A 434 21.42 24.40 -5.73
N HIS A 435 20.24 24.32 -6.33
CA HIS A 435 19.61 23.07 -6.79
C HIS A 435 19.91 22.79 -8.28
N ASN A 436 21.11 23.11 -8.75
CA ASN A 436 21.51 22.88 -10.14
C ASN A 436 21.73 21.40 -10.48
N ASP A 437 21.93 20.53 -9.48
CA ASP A 437 21.98 19.08 -9.70
C ASP A 437 20.56 18.52 -9.71
N PRO A 438 20.06 18.06 -10.86
CA PRO A 438 18.69 17.60 -10.95
C PRO A 438 18.51 16.19 -10.35
N HIS A 439 19.59 15.54 -9.88
CA HIS A 439 19.59 14.23 -9.20
C HIS A 439 19.84 14.33 -7.69
N GLU A 440 19.87 15.54 -7.15
CA GLU A 440 20.14 15.80 -5.74
C GLU A 440 19.20 15.00 -4.82
N PHE A 441 19.74 14.35 -3.78
CA PHE A 441 18.91 13.53 -2.91
C PHE A 441 18.05 14.40 -1.98
N VAL A 442 16.77 14.03 -1.82
CA VAL A 442 15.81 14.69 -0.95
C VAL A 442 15.29 13.69 0.05
N ASP A 443 15.35 14.02 1.33
CA ASP A 443 14.73 13.28 2.41
C ASP A 443 13.47 14.01 2.89
N ILE A 444 12.37 13.30 3.05
CA ILE A 444 11.09 13.90 3.45
C ILE A 444 10.65 13.31 4.78
N GLN A 445 10.45 14.16 5.77
CA GLN A 445 10.03 13.74 7.11
C GLN A 445 8.92 14.62 7.67
N ALA A 446 8.05 14.02 8.48
CA ALA A 446 7.07 14.76 9.27
C ALA A 446 7.55 14.93 10.71
N LEU A 447 7.64 16.18 11.14
CA LEU A 447 8.01 16.56 12.49
C LEU A 447 6.79 17.05 13.28
N ASN A 448 6.73 16.73 14.57
CA ASN A 448 5.73 17.23 15.50
C ASN A 448 5.95 18.71 15.84
N ASP A 449 5.05 19.31 16.61
CA ASP A 449 5.12 20.72 17.01
C ASP A 449 6.26 21.05 18.00
N SER A 450 7.04 20.06 18.45
CA SER A 450 8.30 20.22 19.21
C SER A 450 9.55 20.01 18.34
N GLY A 451 9.39 19.67 17.06
CA GLY A 451 10.49 19.42 16.12
C GLY A 451 11.05 18.00 16.14
N GLU A 452 10.31 17.03 16.67
CA GLU A 452 10.69 15.61 16.70
C GLU A 452 10.03 14.85 15.54
N ALA A 453 10.76 13.94 14.89
CA ALA A 453 10.20 13.09 13.85
C ALA A 453 9.20 12.07 14.43
N PHE A 454 8.09 11.82 13.73
CA PHE A 454 7.10 10.84 14.19
C PHE A 454 7.55 9.38 14.06
N ASN A 455 8.47 9.07 13.13
CA ASN A 455 9.01 7.72 12.91
C ASN A 455 7.95 6.60 12.80
N LEU A 456 6.78 6.88 12.21
CA LEU A 456 5.72 5.88 12.03
C LEU A 456 5.95 4.96 10.84
N SER A 457 6.52 5.51 9.77
CA SER A 457 6.92 4.80 8.56
C SER A 457 7.98 5.63 7.84
N GLU A 458 8.73 5.01 6.95
CA GLU A 458 9.47 5.77 5.93
C GLU A 458 8.47 6.49 5.02
N TRP A 459 8.91 7.60 4.41
CA TRP A 459 8.15 8.24 3.36
C TRP A 459 8.28 7.41 2.07
N VAL A 460 7.23 7.38 1.29
CA VAL A 460 7.15 6.68 0.01
C VAL A 460 7.22 7.71 -1.11
N CYS A 461 8.15 7.53 -2.04
CA CYS A 461 8.18 8.29 -3.28
C CYS A 461 7.09 7.75 -4.22
N MET A 462 6.08 8.57 -4.48
CA MET A 462 4.95 8.27 -5.37
C MET A 462 5.22 8.71 -6.82
N GLY A 463 6.28 9.51 -7.03
CA GLY A 463 6.70 9.96 -8.35
C GLY A 463 7.81 11.00 -8.26
N ASP A 464 8.70 11.02 -9.25
CA ASP A 464 9.79 11.99 -9.37
C ASP A 464 9.89 12.46 -10.81
N LEU A 465 9.37 13.66 -11.08
CA LEU A 465 9.15 14.18 -12.41
C LEU A 465 9.91 15.49 -12.62
N ARG A 466 10.32 15.74 -13.86
CA ARG A 466 10.88 17.04 -14.28
C ARG A 466 9.99 17.65 -15.35
N ASP A 467 9.64 18.93 -15.18
CA ASP A 467 8.81 19.65 -16.15
C ASP A 467 9.06 21.16 -16.08
N ASP A 468 8.58 21.89 -17.09
CA ASP A 468 8.46 23.34 -17.05
C ASP A 468 7.27 23.74 -16.17
N THR A 469 7.47 24.67 -15.23
CA THR A 469 6.34 25.17 -14.43
C THR A 469 5.44 26.08 -15.27
N GLN A 470 4.13 25.81 -15.27
CA GLN A 470 3.15 26.71 -15.90
C GLN A 470 3.11 28.10 -15.23
N ALA A 471 3.47 28.18 -13.94
CA ALA A 471 3.45 29.42 -13.18
C ALA A 471 4.56 30.40 -13.64
N GLN A 472 5.68 29.88 -14.13
CA GLN A 472 6.81 30.65 -14.65
C GLN A 472 7.39 29.95 -15.89
N PRO A 473 6.83 30.20 -17.09
CA PRO A 473 7.26 29.55 -18.32
C PRO A 473 8.79 29.67 -18.54
N GLY A 474 9.45 28.53 -18.71
CA GLY A 474 10.91 28.43 -18.91
C GLY A 474 11.73 28.17 -17.63
N LEU A 475 11.10 28.15 -16.45
CA LEU A 475 11.73 27.64 -15.23
C LEU A 475 11.51 26.13 -15.14
N GLN A 476 12.60 25.36 -15.21
CA GLN A 476 12.57 23.91 -15.01
C GLN A 476 12.46 23.59 -13.52
N VAL A 477 11.57 22.66 -13.17
CA VAL A 477 11.39 22.18 -11.80
C VAL A 477 11.46 20.66 -11.73
N ARG A 478 11.98 20.14 -10.62
CA ARG A 478 11.81 18.74 -10.22
C ARG A 478 10.66 18.66 -9.21
N ARG A 479 9.69 17.79 -9.45
CA ARG A 479 8.53 17.54 -8.60
C ARG A 479 8.62 16.13 -8.04
N ILE A 480 8.78 16.01 -6.72
CA ILE A 480 8.76 14.73 -6.01
C ILE A 480 7.41 14.61 -5.29
N SER A 481 6.56 13.69 -5.73
CA SER A 481 5.33 13.33 -5.03
C SER A 481 5.65 12.36 -3.90
N TYR A 482 5.14 12.62 -2.70
CA TYR A 482 5.43 11.84 -1.50
C TYR A 482 4.16 11.39 -0.78
N SER A 483 4.30 10.28 -0.06
CA SER A 483 3.34 9.77 0.91
C SER A 483 4.06 9.49 2.24
N LEU A 484 3.49 9.88 3.38
CA LEU A 484 4.05 9.57 4.70
C LEU A 484 2.95 9.46 5.75
N ARG A 485 3.24 8.87 6.91
CA ARG A 485 2.26 8.71 8.00
C ARG A 485 2.49 9.69 9.15
N VAL A 486 1.40 10.23 9.69
CA VAL A 486 1.39 11.06 10.92
C VAL A 486 0.32 10.57 11.90
N PRO A 487 0.47 10.75 13.22
CA PRO A 487 -0.58 10.42 14.17
C PRO A 487 -1.83 11.24 13.92
N SER A 488 -3.01 10.63 14.00
CA SER A 488 -4.24 11.38 13.80
C SER A 488 -4.45 12.46 14.89
N GLY A 489 -4.87 13.66 14.49
CA GLY A 489 -5.09 14.82 15.36
C GLY A 489 -3.82 15.61 15.67
N SER A 490 -2.68 15.23 15.12
CA SER A 490 -1.41 15.92 15.35
C SER A 490 -1.32 17.27 14.64
N THR A 491 -0.52 18.16 15.21
CA THR A 491 0.04 19.33 14.54
C THR A 491 1.44 18.96 14.10
N PHE A 492 1.78 19.24 12.84
CA PHE A 492 3.03 18.79 12.26
C PHE A 492 3.53 19.74 11.18
N PHE A 493 4.75 19.50 10.73
CA PHE A 493 5.24 20.06 9.49
C PHE A 493 6.01 19.00 8.70
N VAL A 494 5.85 19.04 7.38
CA VAL A 494 6.62 18.21 6.46
C VAL A 494 7.88 18.98 6.09
N TRP A 495 9.03 18.35 6.22
CA TRP A 495 10.36 18.89 5.93
C TRP A 495 10.98 18.07 4.80
N ALA A 496 11.27 18.74 3.69
CA ALA A 496 12.10 18.25 2.60
C ALA A 496 13.54 18.74 2.84
N HIS A 497 14.42 17.82 3.19
CA HIS A 497 15.80 18.06 3.57
C HIS A 497 16.76 17.56 2.49
N PHE A 498 17.86 18.29 2.25
CA PHE A 498 18.90 17.91 1.29
C PHE A 498 20.20 17.55 2.02
N PRO A 499 20.36 16.30 2.50
CA PRO A 499 21.48 15.95 3.40
C PRO A 499 22.84 15.87 2.70
N ASP A 500 22.85 15.72 1.38
CA ASP A 500 24.07 15.56 0.57
C ASP A 500 24.54 16.88 -0.08
N SER A 501 23.92 18.02 0.22
CA SER A 501 24.27 19.32 -0.34
C SER A 501 24.03 20.49 0.63
N ASP A 502 24.57 21.66 0.28
CA ASP A 502 24.29 22.92 0.99
C ASP A 502 23.00 23.59 0.49
N ALA A 503 22.16 22.87 -0.26
CA ALA A 503 20.95 23.42 -0.84
C ALA A 503 19.88 23.65 0.22
N GLN A 504 18.95 24.55 -0.08
CA GLN A 504 18.02 25.05 0.91
C GLN A 504 16.86 24.09 1.14
N ASP A 505 16.53 23.85 2.42
CA ASP A 505 15.43 22.98 2.79
C ASP A 505 14.04 23.57 2.44
N GLY A 506 13.11 22.68 2.12
CA GLY A 506 11.69 22.98 1.98
C GLY A 506 10.90 22.58 3.21
N PHE A 507 9.87 23.34 3.62
CA PHE A 507 8.94 22.84 4.63
C PHE A 507 7.54 23.47 4.58
N GLN A 508 6.55 22.69 5.02
CA GLN A 508 5.15 23.09 5.08
C GLN A 508 4.51 22.68 6.41
N TYR A 509 3.85 23.64 7.06
CA TYR A 509 3.18 23.43 8.34
C TYR A 509 1.71 23.06 8.15
N CYS A 510 1.22 22.16 9.00
CA CYS A 510 -0.18 21.77 9.12
C CYS A 510 -0.59 21.68 10.59
N ASP A 511 -1.46 22.59 11.04
CA ASP A 511 -2.07 22.45 12.36
C ASP A 511 -3.18 21.40 12.35
N ALA A 512 -3.51 20.88 13.54
CA ALA A 512 -4.56 19.88 13.72
C ALA A 512 -5.92 20.33 13.14
N ALA A 513 -6.22 21.63 13.14
CA ALA A 513 -7.45 22.17 12.58
C ALA A 513 -7.46 22.12 11.05
N SER A 514 -6.32 22.37 10.41
CA SER A 514 -6.13 22.28 8.95
C SER A 514 -6.13 20.83 8.51
N ALA A 515 -5.43 19.95 9.24
CA ALA A 515 -5.49 18.52 9.02
C ALA A 515 -6.92 17.99 9.11
N MET A 516 -7.67 18.41 10.15
CA MET A 516 -9.08 18.06 10.30
C MET A 516 -9.94 18.55 9.13
N ARG A 517 -9.72 19.77 8.62
CA ARG A 517 -10.44 20.27 7.43
C ARG A 517 -10.12 19.45 6.18
N MET A 518 -8.85 19.11 5.95
CA MET A 518 -8.44 18.29 4.81
C MET A 518 -8.99 16.87 4.90
N ARG A 519 -9.00 16.27 6.09
CA ARG A 519 -9.68 14.98 6.34
C ARG A 519 -11.17 15.05 6.10
N MET A 520 -11.83 16.12 6.55
CA MET A 520 -13.26 16.31 6.31
C MET A 520 -13.54 16.46 4.83
N GLN A 521 -12.71 17.23 4.11
CA GLN A 521 -12.82 17.37 2.67
C GLN A 521 -12.63 16.04 1.95
N TRP A 522 -11.55 15.31 2.28
CA TRP A 522 -11.31 13.98 1.75
C TRP A 522 -12.49 13.06 2.06
N LYS A 523 -12.90 12.97 3.33
CA LYS A 523 -14.03 12.12 3.74
C LYS A 523 -15.29 12.45 2.96
N LEU A 524 -15.64 13.74 2.82
CA LEU A 524 -16.81 14.18 2.06
C LEU A 524 -16.75 13.74 0.59
N ASN A 525 -15.57 13.81 -0.01
CA ASN A 525 -15.37 13.29 -1.37
C ASN A 525 -15.45 11.75 -1.38
N THR A 526 -14.92 11.05 -0.37
CA THR A 526 -14.86 9.58 -0.34
C THR A 526 -16.07 8.88 0.30
N LEU A 527 -17.11 9.62 0.70
CA LEU A 527 -18.27 9.02 1.35
C LEU A 527 -19.01 8.08 0.39
N PRO A 528 -19.27 6.82 0.79
CA PRO A 528 -20.11 5.93 0.00
C PRO A 528 -21.55 6.42 -0.03
N ALA A 529 -22.32 5.90 -0.98
CA ALA A 529 -23.72 6.30 -1.21
C ALA A 529 -24.60 6.25 0.01
N CYS A 530 -24.38 5.20 0.79
CA CYS A 530 -25.15 4.96 1.99
C CYS A 530 -24.95 6.02 3.08
N GLN A 531 -23.89 6.83 3.01
CA GLN A 531 -23.55 7.89 3.97
C GLN A 531 -23.86 9.31 3.46
N ALA A 532 -24.45 9.45 2.28
CA ALA A 532 -24.78 10.76 1.72
C ALA A 532 -25.92 11.43 2.50
N GLY A 533 -25.60 12.50 3.24
CA GLY A 533 -26.56 13.22 4.07
C GLY A 533 -27.67 13.95 3.30
N ASN A 534 -27.54 14.09 1.98
CA ASN A 534 -28.53 14.70 1.08
C ASN A 534 -29.39 13.67 0.34
N TYR A 535 -29.25 12.37 0.60
CA TYR A 535 -29.93 11.31 -0.16
C TYR A 535 -31.46 11.48 -0.20
N ASP A 536 -32.13 11.67 0.94
CA ASP A 536 -33.60 11.86 0.98
C ASP A 536 -34.07 13.01 0.07
N SER A 537 -33.34 14.12 0.07
CA SER A 537 -33.62 15.27 -0.79
C SER A 537 -33.37 14.97 -2.26
N TRP A 538 -32.25 14.32 -2.58
CA TRP A 538 -31.95 13.90 -3.95
C TRP A 538 -33.03 12.95 -4.48
N PHE A 539 -33.38 11.92 -3.71
CA PHE A 539 -34.38 10.94 -4.09
C PHE A 539 -35.71 11.62 -4.41
N ARG A 540 -36.23 12.45 -3.49
CA ARG A 540 -37.53 13.13 -3.68
C ARG A 540 -37.55 14.13 -4.82
N ASN A 541 -36.44 14.83 -5.07
CA ASN A 541 -36.41 15.96 -6.00
C ASN A 541 -35.88 15.62 -7.39
N GLN A 542 -35.06 14.57 -7.51
CA GLN A 542 -34.33 14.24 -8.74
C GLN A 542 -34.57 12.81 -9.24
N HIS A 543 -34.87 11.84 -8.35
CA HIS A 543 -34.98 10.43 -8.74
C HIS A 543 -36.41 9.89 -8.78
N LYS A 544 -37.21 10.27 -7.78
CA LYS A 544 -38.59 9.83 -7.61
C LYS A 544 -39.46 10.39 -8.74
N SER A 545 -40.26 9.53 -9.37
CA SER A 545 -41.21 9.92 -10.42
C SER A 545 -42.18 11.00 -9.95
N ARG A 546 -42.34 12.03 -10.78
CA ARG A 546 -43.25 13.14 -10.53
C ARG A 546 -44.71 12.77 -10.80
N PRO A 547 -45.69 13.45 -10.17
CA PRO A 547 -47.11 13.15 -10.38
C PRO A 547 -47.57 13.18 -11.85
N ASP A 548 -47.02 14.09 -12.66
CA ASP A 548 -47.31 14.19 -14.09
C ASP A 548 -46.71 13.02 -14.90
N GLU A 549 -45.53 12.54 -14.53
CA GLU A 549 -44.92 11.35 -15.13
C GLU A 549 -45.74 10.10 -14.81
N LEU A 550 -46.16 9.92 -13.56
CA LEU A 550 -47.01 8.80 -13.16
C LEU A 550 -48.34 8.77 -13.92
N GLU A 551 -48.95 9.93 -14.16
CA GLU A 551 -50.18 10.06 -14.93
C GLU A 551 -49.97 9.77 -16.42
N LEU A 552 -48.80 10.09 -16.98
CA LEU A 552 -48.42 9.70 -18.34
C LEU A 552 -48.19 8.19 -18.44
N GLN A 553 -47.47 7.59 -17.50
CA GLN A 553 -47.22 6.15 -17.45
C GLN A 553 -48.52 5.34 -17.47
N ARG A 554 -49.56 5.78 -16.73
CA ARG A 554 -50.89 5.13 -16.73
C ARG A 554 -51.56 5.11 -18.11
N LYS A 555 -51.17 6.02 -19.01
CA LYS A 555 -51.72 6.14 -20.38
C LYS A 555 -50.90 5.38 -21.41
N VAL A 556 -49.71 4.90 -21.05
CA VAL A 556 -48.85 4.13 -21.96
C VAL A 556 -49.48 2.77 -22.21
N ALA A 557 -49.59 2.42 -23.49
CA ALA A 557 -49.98 1.09 -23.94
C ALA A 557 -48.73 0.32 -24.37
N PHE A 558 -48.47 -0.81 -23.71
CA PHE A 558 -47.40 -1.72 -24.09
C PHE A 558 -47.90 -2.75 -25.11
N GLU A 559 -47.04 -3.11 -26.05
CA GLU A 559 -47.34 -4.16 -27.04
C GLU A 559 -47.52 -5.51 -26.35
N THR A 560 -46.57 -5.86 -25.49
CA THR A 560 -46.67 -7.00 -24.58
C THR A 560 -47.12 -6.51 -23.21
N ARG A 561 -48.17 -7.11 -22.66
CA ARG A 561 -48.70 -6.75 -21.33
C ARG A 561 -48.43 -7.85 -20.31
N PRO A 562 -47.17 -8.03 -19.84
CA PRO A 562 -46.86 -9.08 -18.88
C PRO A 562 -47.68 -8.90 -17.60
N LYS A 563 -48.29 -9.97 -17.10
CA LYS A 563 -48.95 -9.97 -15.80
C LYS A 563 -47.94 -10.27 -14.70
N PHE A 564 -47.85 -9.42 -13.69
CA PHE A 564 -46.99 -9.65 -12.51
C PHE A 564 -47.79 -10.25 -11.36
N SER A 565 -47.37 -11.40 -10.83
CA SER A 565 -47.90 -12.00 -9.60
C SER A 565 -46.99 -11.64 -8.44
N ILE A 566 -47.45 -10.71 -7.59
CA ILE A 566 -46.71 -10.27 -6.41
C ILE A 566 -47.05 -11.20 -5.25
N ILE A 567 -46.06 -11.92 -4.74
CA ILE A 567 -46.20 -12.93 -3.68
C ILE A 567 -45.69 -12.34 -2.38
N VAL A 568 -46.54 -12.36 -1.36
CA VAL A 568 -46.24 -11.80 -0.03
C VAL A 568 -46.59 -12.81 1.06
N PRO A 569 -45.61 -13.52 1.63
CA PRO A 569 -45.80 -14.33 2.82
C PRO A 569 -46.14 -13.46 4.04
N LEU A 570 -47.21 -13.79 4.76
CA LEU A 570 -47.65 -13.09 5.96
C LEU A 570 -47.52 -13.98 7.19
N TYR A 571 -46.70 -13.57 8.16
CA TYR A 571 -46.60 -14.22 9.46
C TYR A 571 -46.53 -13.18 10.58
N LYS A 572 -47.59 -13.09 11.39
CA LYS A 572 -47.74 -12.10 12.48
C LYS A 572 -47.49 -10.66 12.00
N THR A 573 -47.90 -10.37 10.77
CA THR A 573 -47.69 -9.09 10.10
C THR A 573 -48.51 -7.99 10.76
N PRO A 574 -47.89 -6.87 11.22
CA PRO A 574 -48.62 -5.72 11.72
C PRO A 574 -49.58 -5.13 10.68
N ILE A 575 -50.80 -4.82 11.09
CA ILE A 575 -51.86 -4.33 10.18
C ILE A 575 -51.47 -3.03 9.46
N SER A 576 -50.70 -2.15 10.12
CA SER A 576 -50.19 -0.92 9.48
C SER A 576 -49.26 -1.24 8.31
N PHE A 577 -48.36 -2.21 8.48
CA PHE A 577 -47.41 -2.61 7.45
C PHE A 577 -48.12 -3.29 6.28
N LEU A 578 -49.06 -4.20 6.55
CA LEU A 578 -49.91 -4.80 5.51
C LEU A 578 -50.63 -3.73 4.68
N ARG A 579 -51.15 -2.67 5.31
CA ARG A 579 -51.85 -1.59 4.61
C ARG A 579 -50.92 -0.74 3.75
N ASP A 580 -49.76 -0.36 4.27
CA ASP A 580 -48.77 0.41 3.51
C ASP A 580 -48.29 -0.39 2.29
N MET A 581 -47.91 -1.66 2.51
CA MET A 581 -47.48 -2.59 1.46
C MET A 581 -48.57 -2.75 0.40
N ALA A 582 -49.80 -3.11 0.78
CA ALA A 582 -50.89 -3.30 -0.17
C ALA A 582 -51.26 -2.00 -0.91
N SER A 583 -51.16 -0.85 -0.25
CA SER A 583 -51.38 0.47 -0.89
C SER A 583 -50.33 0.76 -1.95
N SER A 584 -49.06 0.40 -1.71
CA SER A 584 -47.98 0.58 -2.69
C SER A 584 -48.20 -0.24 -3.97
N VAL A 585 -48.76 -1.44 -3.84
CA VAL A 585 -49.16 -2.29 -4.98
C VAL A 585 -50.40 -1.74 -5.70
N LEU A 586 -51.41 -1.32 -4.94
CA LEU A 586 -52.64 -0.72 -5.49
C LEU A 586 -52.34 0.55 -6.32
N ASN A 587 -51.34 1.31 -5.92
CA ASN A 587 -50.95 2.56 -6.54
C ASN A 587 -50.08 2.41 -7.79
N GLN A 588 -49.71 1.20 -8.20
CA GLN A 588 -48.88 0.97 -9.39
C GLN A 588 -49.49 1.62 -10.65
N THR A 589 -48.66 2.29 -11.46
CA THR A 589 -49.06 2.91 -12.73
C THR A 589 -49.36 1.87 -13.80
N TYR A 590 -48.65 0.75 -13.76
CA TYR A 590 -48.95 -0.44 -14.54
C TYR A 590 -50.06 -1.27 -13.90
N SER A 591 -51.06 -1.68 -14.69
CA SER A 591 -52.32 -2.25 -14.17
C SER A 591 -52.42 -3.78 -14.22
N SER A 592 -51.56 -4.46 -14.97
CA SER A 592 -51.62 -5.92 -15.16
C SER A 592 -50.84 -6.63 -14.06
N TRP A 593 -51.46 -6.79 -12.90
CA TRP A 593 -50.88 -7.50 -11.77
C TRP A 593 -51.93 -8.25 -10.95
N GLU A 594 -51.49 -9.18 -10.13
CA GLU A 594 -52.24 -9.74 -9.01
C GLU A 594 -51.37 -9.76 -7.74
N LEU A 595 -52.00 -9.64 -6.58
CA LEU A 595 -51.35 -9.67 -5.28
C LEU A 595 -51.79 -10.91 -4.51
N LEU A 596 -50.85 -11.78 -4.19
CA LEU A 596 -51.06 -13.07 -3.53
C LEU A 596 -50.57 -12.97 -2.08
N LEU A 597 -51.52 -12.81 -1.17
CA LEU A 597 -51.27 -12.74 0.26
C LEU A 597 -51.26 -14.16 0.82
N VAL A 598 -50.08 -14.73 1.05
CA VAL A 598 -49.93 -16.07 1.63
C VAL A 598 -50.02 -15.95 3.14
N ASN A 599 -51.23 -16.13 3.66
CA ASN A 599 -51.51 -15.96 5.08
C ASN A 599 -51.20 -17.23 5.86
N ALA A 600 -50.07 -17.20 6.57
CA ALA A 600 -49.59 -18.28 7.44
C ALA A 600 -49.84 -18.01 8.93
N SER A 601 -50.73 -17.07 9.25
CA SER A 601 -51.09 -16.67 10.63
C SER A 601 -52.52 -17.09 10.95
N SER A 602 -52.82 -18.38 10.82
CA SER A 602 -54.18 -18.92 11.01
C SER A 602 -54.81 -18.58 12.37
N GLU A 603 -53.98 -18.24 13.37
CA GLU A 603 -54.37 -17.83 14.71
C GLU A 603 -54.69 -16.32 14.85
N ASP A 604 -54.31 -15.49 13.89
CA ASP A 604 -54.44 -14.02 13.96
C ASP A 604 -55.73 -13.54 13.29
N ALA A 605 -56.80 -13.47 14.08
CA ALA A 605 -58.11 -13.02 13.61
C ALA A 605 -58.12 -11.57 13.07
N GLN A 606 -57.22 -10.69 13.55
CA GLN A 606 -57.18 -9.31 13.08
C GLN A 606 -56.53 -9.23 11.70
N LEU A 607 -55.44 -9.97 11.49
CA LEU A 607 -54.77 -10.08 10.20
C LEU A 607 -55.68 -10.73 9.17
N ASP A 608 -56.35 -11.83 9.54
CA ASP A 608 -57.37 -12.50 8.72
C ASP A 608 -58.46 -11.52 8.24
N GLN A 609 -59.00 -10.72 9.15
CA GLN A 609 -60.03 -9.74 8.81
C GLN A 609 -59.49 -8.65 7.87
N ALA A 610 -58.25 -8.20 8.07
CA ALA A 610 -57.61 -7.21 7.22
C ALA A 610 -57.36 -7.75 5.79
N VAL A 611 -56.83 -8.97 5.67
CA VAL A 611 -56.61 -9.66 4.39
C VAL A 611 -57.93 -9.87 3.64
N SER A 612 -58.97 -10.35 4.33
CA SER A 612 -60.31 -10.53 3.75
C SER A 612 -60.89 -9.21 3.24
N SER A 613 -60.66 -8.11 3.97
CA SER A 613 -61.12 -6.78 3.58
C SER A 613 -60.40 -6.28 2.32
N LEU A 614 -59.09 -6.50 2.21
CA LEU A 614 -58.31 -6.17 1.01
C LEU A 614 -58.79 -6.96 -0.22
N CYS A 615 -58.97 -8.27 -0.09
CA CYS A 615 -59.47 -9.14 -1.17
C CYS A 615 -60.88 -8.71 -1.67
N LYS A 616 -61.72 -8.16 -0.78
CA LYS A 616 -63.03 -7.61 -1.18
C LYS A 616 -62.93 -6.27 -1.89
N SER A 617 -61.90 -5.48 -1.59
CA SER A 617 -61.73 -4.12 -2.15
C SER A 617 -61.22 -4.13 -3.59
N ASP A 618 -60.37 -5.09 -3.97
CA ASP A 618 -59.87 -5.26 -5.33
C ASP A 618 -59.75 -6.75 -5.68
N LYS A 619 -60.36 -7.16 -6.79
CA LYS A 619 -60.40 -8.56 -7.25
C LYS A 619 -59.05 -9.11 -7.68
N ARG A 620 -58.05 -8.25 -7.88
CA ARG A 620 -56.67 -8.65 -8.17
C ARG A 620 -55.92 -9.12 -6.93
N ILE A 621 -56.45 -8.86 -5.73
CA ILE A 621 -55.88 -9.32 -4.45
C ILE A 621 -56.52 -10.66 -4.08
N LYS A 622 -55.69 -11.67 -3.79
CA LYS A 622 -56.12 -13.02 -3.43
C LYS A 622 -55.42 -13.48 -2.15
N GLU A 623 -56.17 -14.18 -1.32
CA GLU A 623 -55.65 -14.84 -0.13
C GLU A 623 -55.30 -16.30 -0.45
N ILE A 624 -54.12 -16.73 -0.03
CA ILE A 624 -53.71 -18.14 0.01
C ILE A 624 -53.55 -18.49 1.48
N ARG A 625 -54.55 -19.17 2.05
CA ARG A 625 -54.57 -19.49 3.47
C ARG A 625 -53.82 -20.79 3.74
N LEU A 626 -52.82 -20.73 4.62
CA LEU A 626 -52.08 -21.90 5.11
C LEU A 626 -52.59 -22.30 6.49
N PRO A 627 -52.61 -23.61 6.82
CA PRO A 627 -53.06 -24.09 8.12
C PRO A 627 -52.08 -23.75 9.26
N GLU A 628 -50.80 -23.56 8.95
CA GLU A 628 -49.74 -23.22 9.90
C GLU A 628 -48.57 -22.53 9.17
N ASN A 629 -47.68 -21.89 9.93
CA ASN A 629 -46.45 -21.31 9.39
C ASN A 629 -45.38 -22.40 9.15
N GLN A 630 -44.95 -22.56 7.90
CA GLN A 630 -44.00 -23.60 7.51
C GLN A 630 -42.56 -23.08 7.31
N GLY A 631 -42.31 -21.79 7.55
CA GLY A 631 -41.05 -21.13 7.21
C GLY A 631 -41.21 -20.21 6.01
N ILE A 632 -40.23 -19.31 5.80
CA ILE A 632 -40.32 -18.31 4.72
C ILE A 632 -40.33 -18.98 3.34
N THR A 633 -39.54 -20.05 3.17
CA THR A 633 -39.40 -20.74 1.89
C THR A 633 -40.69 -21.44 1.47
N LEU A 634 -41.25 -22.28 2.35
CA LEU A 634 -42.44 -23.07 2.03
C LEU A 634 -43.70 -22.20 1.91
N ASN A 635 -43.81 -21.12 2.69
CA ASN A 635 -44.88 -20.14 2.51
C ASN A 635 -44.75 -19.44 1.14
N THR A 636 -43.54 -19.08 0.72
CA THR A 636 -43.29 -18.49 -0.60
C THR A 636 -43.65 -19.46 -1.73
N ASN A 637 -43.33 -20.75 -1.60
CA ASN A 637 -43.67 -21.81 -2.56
C ASN A 637 -45.18 -21.97 -2.77
N ALA A 638 -45.99 -21.82 -1.70
CA ALA A 638 -47.45 -21.83 -1.83
C ALA A 638 -47.94 -20.66 -2.69
N GLY A 639 -47.32 -19.50 -2.55
CA GLY A 639 -47.54 -18.33 -3.41
C GLY A 639 -47.16 -18.59 -4.86
N ILE A 640 -45.95 -19.13 -5.11
CA ILE A 640 -45.45 -19.48 -6.44
C ILE A 640 -46.42 -20.43 -7.15
N THR A 641 -46.89 -21.46 -6.45
CA THR A 641 -47.80 -22.47 -7.00
C THR A 641 -49.15 -21.87 -7.41
N ALA A 642 -49.66 -20.91 -6.66
CA ALA A 642 -50.95 -20.28 -6.92
C ALA A 642 -50.89 -19.13 -7.95
N ALA A 643 -49.68 -18.66 -8.29
CA ALA A 643 -49.47 -17.54 -9.18
C ALA A 643 -49.85 -17.85 -10.63
N THR A 644 -50.43 -16.86 -11.30
CA THR A 644 -50.94 -16.95 -12.68
C THR A 644 -50.34 -15.92 -13.63
N GLY A 645 -49.42 -15.08 -13.14
CA GLY A 645 -48.72 -14.06 -13.91
C GLY A 645 -47.61 -14.65 -14.78
N ASP A 646 -47.18 -13.88 -15.77
CA ASP A 646 -46.02 -14.18 -16.60
C ASP A 646 -44.71 -14.05 -15.80
N PHE A 647 -44.72 -13.19 -14.77
CA PHE A 647 -43.62 -12.96 -13.84
C PHE A 647 -44.09 -13.10 -12.39
N LEU A 648 -43.20 -13.60 -11.55
CA LEU A 648 -43.36 -13.74 -10.10
C LEU A 648 -42.50 -12.67 -9.42
N CYS A 649 -43.09 -11.82 -8.59
CA CYS A 649 -42.39 -10.79 -7.83
C CYS A 649 -42.44 -11.13 -6.34
N PHE A 650 -41.32 -11.07 -5.65
CA PHE A 650 -41.26 -11.34 -4.21
C PHE A 650 -41.18 -10.01 -3.44
N LEU A 651 -42.17 -9.75 -2.58
CA LEU A 651 -42.26 -8.53 -1.79
C LEU A 651 -42.46 -8.90 -0.32
N ASP A 652 -41.66 -8.30 0.56
CA ASP A 652 -41.79 -8.52 1.99
C ASP A 652 -42.99 -7.76 2.56
N HIS A 653 -43.62 -8.35 3.58
CA HIS A 653 -44.90 -7.88 4.11
C HIS A 653 -44.80 -6.54 4.87
N ASP A 654 -43.58 -6.13 5.21
CA ASP A 654 -43.23 -4.92 5.96
C ASP A 654 -42.61 -3.82 5.10
N ASP A 655 -42.38 -4.08 3.82
CA ASP A 655 -41.78 -3.14 2.87
C ASP A 655 -42.80 -2.59 1.86
N PHE A 656 -42.36 -1.69 0.98
CA PHE A 656 -43.23 -1.08 -0.02
C PHE A 656 -42.48 -0.62 -1.27
N LEU A 657 -43.24 -0.45 -2.36
CA LEU A 657 -42.73 -0.12 -3.69
C LEU A 657 -43.00 1.33 -4.09
N GLU A 658 -42.18 1.88 -4.98
CA GLU A 658 -42.54 3.10 -5.71
C GLU A 658 -43.67 2.84 -6.73
N PRO A 659 -44.58 3.81 -6.98
CA PRO A 659 -45.75 3.62 -7.84
C PRO A 659 -45.45 3.28 -9.31
N ASP A 660 -44.23 3.46 -9.79
CA ASP A 660 -43.81 3.20 -11.15
C ASP A 660 -42.99 1.91 -11.32
N ALA A 661 -42.79 1.14 -10.25
CA ALA A 661 -41.94 -0.06 -10.28
C ALA A 661 -42.33 -1.06 -11.38
N LEU A 662 -43.61 -1.46 -11.44
CA LEU A 662 -44.09 -2.40 -12.45
C LEU A 662 -44.13 -1.80 -13.87
N TYR A 663 -44.19 -0.48 -14.00
CA TYR A 663 -44.13 0.19 -15.30
C TYR A 663 -42.74 0.04 -15.92
N TRP A 664 -41.69 0.27 -15.14
CA TRP A 664 -40.31 0.10 -15.60
C TRP A 664 -40.00 -1.35 -15.94
N TYR A 665 -40.47 -2.31 -15.13
CA TYR A 665 -40.33 -3.74 -15.46
C TYR A 665 -41.11 -4.13 -16.73
N ALA A 666 -42.33 -3.63 -16.92
CA ALA A 666 -43.06 -3.85 -18.17
C ALA A 666 -42.32 -3.25 -19.37
N LEU A 667 -41.74 -2.06 -19.23
CA LEU A 667 -40.94 -1.42 -20.28
C LEU A 667 -39.69 -2.24 -20.61
N ALA A 668 -38.96 -2.73 -19.60
CA ALA A 668 -37.80 -3.58 -19.77
C ALA A 668 -38.16 -4.87 -20.55
N VAL A 669 -39.25 -5.54 -20.16
CA VAL A 669 -39.73 -6.74 -20.87
C VAL A 669 -40.16 -6.45 -22.30
N ASN A 670 -40.73 -5.27 -22.59
CA ASN A 670 -41.07 -4.90 -23.96
C ASN A 670 -39.82 -4.61 -24.80
N LYS A 671 -38.77 -4.04 -24.21
CA LYS A 671 -37.48 -3.84 -24.89
C LYS A 671 -36.72 -5.15 -25.10
N HIS A 672 -36.78 -6.05 -24.12
CA HIS A 672 -36.11 -7.35 -24.08
C HIS A 672 -37.09 -8.47 -23.75
N PRO A 673 -37.88 -8.96 -24.72
CA PRO A 673 -38.90 -9.98 -24.50
C PRO A 673 -38.39 -11.29 -23.89
N GLU A 674 -37.10 -11.57 -24.01
CA GLU A 674 -36.37 -12.72 -23.45
C GLU A 674 -35.98 -12.57 -21.97
N THR A 675 -36.28 -11.44 -21.32
CA THR A 675 -35.93 -11.15 -19.91
C THR A 675 -36.36 -12.28 -18.97
N GLY A 676 -35.41 -12.99 -18.36
CA GLY A 676 -35.69 -14.07 -17.41
C GLY A 676 -35.81 -13.59 -15.96
N MET A 677 -35.11 -12.51 -15.62
CA MET A 677 -35.03 -11.96 -14.27
C MET A 677 -34.93 -10.44 -14.30
N LEU A 678 -35.53 -9.80 -13.31
CA LEU A 678 -35.61 -8.36 -13.09
C LEU A 678 -35.26 -8.08 -11.63
N TYR A 679 -34.45 -7.06 -11.39
CA TYR A 679 -34.21 -6.51 -10.06
C TYR A 679 -33.97 -5.01 -10.16
N CYS A 680 -34.09 -4.30 -9.04
CA CYS A 680 -33.91 -2.85 -8.97
C CYS A 680 -33.02 -2.43 -7.80
N ASP A 681 -32.59 -1.17 -7.82
CA ASP A 681 -31.99 -0.54 -6.65
C ASP A 681 -33.03 -0.40 -5.52
N GLU A 682 -32.52 -0.30 -4.30
CA GLU A 682 -33.33 -0.19 -3.08
C GLU A 682 -32.69 0.78 -2.10
N ASP A 683 -33.45 1.21 -1.09
CA ASP A 683 -32.94 1.99 0.02
C ASP A 683 -33.60 1.57 1.34
N LYS A 684 -33.23 2.24 2.43
CA LYS A 684 -33.90 2.08 3.71
C LYS A 684 -34.87 3.23 3.97
N TYR A 685 -36.05 2.89 4.46
CA TYR A 685 -37.04 3.83 4.95
C TYR A 685 -37.15 3.77 6.48
N ASP A 686 -36.86 4.90 7.13
CA ASP A 686 -36.93 5.04 8.59
C ASP A 686 -37.83 6.23 8.96
N GLY A 687 -39.06 5.93 9.39
CA GLY A 687 -39.95 6.90 10.03
C GLY A 687 -40.27 8.16 9.21
N GLY A 688 -40.22 8.09 7.87
CA GLY A 688 -40.45 9.25 7.00
C GLY A 688 -39.24 9.66 6.16
N THR A 689 -38.05 9.15 6.47
CA THR A 689 -36.78 9.52 5.82
C THR A 689 -36.23 8.35 5.01
N TYR A 690 -35.79 8.61 3.78
CA TYR A 690 -35.03 7.65 2.97
C TYR A 690 -33.54 7.79 3.27
N ARG A 691 -32.82 6.67 3.43
CA ARG A 691 -31.38 6.64 3.69
C ARG A 691 -30.74 5.35 3.19
N GLU A 692 -29.40 5.31 3.21
CA GLU A 692 -28.63 4.11 2.94
C GLU A 692 -29.00 3.42 1.59
N PRO A 693 -28.93 4.11 0.44
CA PRO A 693 -29.20 3.48 -0.85
C PRO A 693 -28.24 2.33 -1.15
N PHE A 694 -28.79 1.30 -1.78
CA PHE A 694 -28.12 0.14 -2.33
C PHE A 694 -28.15 0.25 -3.86
N PHE A 695 -27.17 0.95 -4.42
CA PHE A 695 -26.98 1.11 -5.86
C PHE A 695 -26.27 -0.12 -6.45
N LYS A 696 -27.05 -1.09 -6.92
CA LYS A 696 -26.59 -2.41 -7.36
C LYS A 696 -25.89 -2.30 -8.73
N PRO A 697 -24.94 -3.18 -9.07
CA PRO A 697 -24.42 -3.27 -10.42
C PRO A 697 -25.41 -3.99 -11.35
N ASP A 698 -25.12 -3.98 -12.65
CA ASP A 698 -25.65 -4.97 -13.60
C ASP A 698 -25.38 -6.42 -13.14
N TRP A 699 -25.98 -7.39 -13.82
CA TRP A 699 -25.85 -8.82 -13.49
C TRP A 699 -24.38 -9.23 -13.33
N ASN A 700 -24.00 -9.60 -12.11
CA ASN A 700 -22.63 -9.85 -11.67
C ASN A 700 -22.59 -11.19 -10.94
N PRO A 701 -22.57 -12.32 -11.68
CA PRO A 701 -22.57 -13.67 -11.10
C PRO A 701 -21.42 -13.88 -10.11
N ASP A 702 -20.25 -13.31 -10.34
CA ASP A 702 -19.10 -13.45 -9.43
C ASP A 702 -19.31 -12.72 -8.10
N LEU A 703 -19.88 -11.51 -8.11
CA LEU A 703 -20.30 -10.82 -6.89
C LEU A 703 -21.40 -11.62 -6.16
N LEU A 704 -22.30 -12.27 -6.91
CA LEU A 704 -23.36 -13.10 -6.35
C LEU A 704 -22.83 -14.33 -5.60
N LEU A 705 -21.63 -14.85 -5.93
CA LEU A 705 -20.99 -15.92 -5.18
C LEU A 705 -20.56 -15.46 -3.78
N GLY A 706 -20.09 -14.21 -3.67
CA GLY A 706 -19.67 -13.63 -2.39
C GLY A 706 -20.79 -13.00 -1.57
N MET A 707 -21.88 -12.56 -2.22
CA MET A 707 -23.04 -11.96 -1.57
C MET A 707 -24.35 -11.96 -2.36
N ASN A 708 -25.48 -12.10 -1.66
CA ASN A 708 -26.80 -11.84 -2.22
C ASN A 708 -27.07 -10.33 -2.41
N TYR A 709 -26.50 -9.73 -3.46
CA TYR A 709 -26.71 -8.30 -3.74
C TYR A 709 -28.06 -8.02 -4.44
N VAL A 710 -28.70 -9.03 -5.04
CA VAL A 710 -30.01 -8.89 -5.72
C VAL A 710 -31.13 -8.75 -4.70
N CYS A 711 -31.20 -9.68 -3.73
CA CYS A 711 -32.05 -9.63 -2.54
C CYS A 711 -33.51 -9.23 -2.83
N HIS A 712 -33.94 -8.04 -2.40
CA HIS A 712 -35.35 -7.66 -2.39
C HIS A 712 -35.90 -7.30 -3.76
N PHE A 713 -37.21 -7.49 -3.89
CA PHE A 713 -37.98 -7.33 -5.12
C PHE A 713 -37.52 -8.15 -6.32
N LEU A 714 -36.82 -9.26 -6.06
CA LEU A 714 -36.50 -10.27 -7.05
C LEU A 714 -37.75 -10.60 -7.86
N THR A 715 -37.67 -10.43 -9.18
CA THR A 715 -38.77 -10.68 -10.10
C THR A 715 -38.31 -11.64 -11.19
N VAL A 716 -38.97 -12.79 -11.30
CA VAL A 716 -38.51 -13.90 -12.14
C VAL A 716 -39.59 -14.34 -13.10
N ARG A 717 -39.19 -14.76 -14.31
CA ARG A 717 -40.13 -15.25 -15.32
C ARG A 717 -40.72 -16.58 -14.86
N LYS A 718 -42.05 -16.67 -14.79
CA LYS A 718 -42.75 -17.87 -14.32
C LYS A 718 -42.44 -19.09 -15.18
N SER A 719 -42.34 -18.93 -16.50
CA SER A 719 -42.03 -20.05 -17.39
C SER A 719 -40.63 -20.66 -17.16
N ILE A 720 -39.70 -19.94 -16.53
CA ILE A 720 -38.41 -20.48 -16.09
C ILE A 720 -38.60 -21.14 -14.73
N MET A 721 -39.27 -20.48 -13.79
CA MET A 721 -39.55 -21.05 -12.47
C MET A 721 -40.29 -22.40 -12.55
N ASP A 722 -41.22 -22.56 -13.49
CA ASP A 722 -41.99 -23.80 -13.68
C ASP A 722 -41.14 -24.99 -14.17
N THR A 723 -39.90 -24.76 -14.62
CA THR A 723 -38.96 -25.83 -15.00
C THR A 723 -38.06 -26.26 -13.83
N LEU A 724 -38.12 -25.55 -12.71
CA LEU A 724 -37.25 -25.71 -11.55
C LEU A 724 -37.99 -26.37 -10.39
N ASP A 725 -37.29 -27.21 -9.64
CA ASP A 725 -37.76 -27.66 -8.33
C ASP A 725 -37.80 -26.49 -7.35
N LEU A 726 -38.88 -26.35 -6.58
CA LEU A 726 -38.97 -25.31 -5.57
C LEU A 726 -38.04 -25.61 -4.38
N PRO A 727 -37.41 -24.58 -3.77
CA PRO A 727 -36.48 -24.78 -2.65
C PRO A 727 -37.17 -25.40 -1.43
N GLY A 728 -36.44 -26.26 -0.72
CA GLY A 728 -36.85 -26.82 0.56
C GLY A 728 -36.63 -25.88 1.75
N LYS A 729 -37.07 -26.29 2.94
CA LYS A 729 -37.01 -25.47 4.16
C LYS A 729 -35.58 -25.17 4.64
N GLU A 730 -34.61 -25.98 4.24
CA GLU A 730 -33.18 -25.79 4.48
C GLU A 730 -32.64 -24.45 3.94
N TYR A 731 -33.37 -23.81 3.00
CA TYR A 731 -33.05 -22.48 2.47
C TYR A 731 -33.77 -21.33 3.20
N ASP A 732 -34.42 -21.56 4.34
CA ASP A 732 -35.06 -20.49 5.11
C ASP A 732 -34.05 -19.36 5.41
N GLY A 733 -34.34 -18.16 4.89
CA GLY A 733 -33.50 -16.97 5.01
C GLY A 733 -32.49 -16.74 3.89
N SER A 734 -32.42 -17.63 2.90
CA SER A 734 -31.60 -17.52 1.69
C SER A 734 -32.29 -18.10 0.43
N GLN A 735 -33.60 -18.33 0.51
CA GLN A 735 -34.40 -18.90 -0.57
C GLN A 735 -34.38 -18.03 -1.84
N ASP A 736 -34.31 -16.72 -1.66
CA ASP A 736 -34.15 -15.73 -2.71
C ASP A 736 -32.78 -15.83 -3.38
N TRP A 737 -31.69 -16.03 -2.62
CA TRP A 737 -30.35 -16.26 -3.17
C TRP A 737 -30.30 -17.56 -3.98
N HIS A 738 -30.87 -18.64 -3.44
CA HIS A 738 -30.98 -19.92 -4.16
C HIS A 738 -31.78 -19.78 -5.47
N MET A 739 -32.93 -19.08 -5.44
CA MET A 739 -33.72 -18.81 -6.64
C MET A 739 -32.97 -17.93 -7.64
N THR A 740 -32.26 -16.91 -7.18
CA THR A 740 -31.50 -15.98 -8.02
C THR A 740 -30.46 -16.73 -8.87
N PHE A 741 -29.71 -17.66 -8.27
CA PHE A 741 -28.79 -18.50 -9.02
C PHE A 741 -29.50 -19.32 -10.09
N ARG A 742 -30.52 -20.10 -9.72
CA ARG A 742 -31.17 -21.03 -10.66
C ARG A 742 -31.92 -20.35 -11.79
N ILE A 743 -32.48 -19.18 -11.55
CA ILE A 743 -33.10 -18.37 -12.60
C ILE A 743 -32.00 -17.74 -13.45
N GLY A 744 -30.93 -17.21 -12.85
CA GLY A 744 -29.78 -16.64 -13.56
C GLY A 744 -29.12 -17.65 -14.51
N GLU A 745 -28.96 -18.91 -14.09
CA GLU A 745 -28.45 -20.04 -14.88
C GLU A 745 -29.24 -20.26 -16.19
N GLN A 746 -30.54 -19.96 -16.21
CA GLN A 746 -31.42 -20.17 -17.38
C GLN A 746 -31.85 -18.87 -18.10
N ALA A 747 -31.65 -17.72 -17.47
CA ALA A 747 -32.12 -16.44 -18.00
C ALA A 747 -31.30 -16.04 -19.25
N LYS A 748 -32.00 -15.78 -20.35
CA LYS A 748 -31.35 -15.23 -21.57
C LYS A 748 -30.92 -13.78 -21.41
N TYR A 749 -31.63 -13.05 -20.56
CA TYR A 749 -31.34 -11.67 -20.23
C TYR A 749 -31.78 -11.41 -18.79
N VAL A 750 -30.89 -10.80 -18.01
CA VAL A 750 -31.15 -10.33 -16.66
C VAL A 750 -31.14 -8.81 -16.69
N HIS A 751 -32.23 -8.19 -16.27
CA HIS A 751 -32.38 -6.75 -16.30
C HIS A 751 -32.24 -6.15 -14.91
N HIS A 752 -31.24 -5.28 -14.75
CA HIS A 752 -31.15 -4.34 -13.64
C HIS A 752 -31.86 -3.04 -14.03
N GLU A 753 -32.81 -2.62 -13.21
CA GLU A 753 -33.41 -1.29 -13.29
C GLU A 753 -32.73 -0.39 -12.24
N PRO A 754 -31.84 0.53 -12.64
CA PRO A 754 -31.08 1.39 -11.73
C PRO A 754 -31.94 2.55 -11.17
N ARG A 755 -33.18 2.24 -10.82
CA ARG A 755 -34.09 3.12 -10.08
C ARG A 755 -34.32 2.53 -8.70
N VAL A 756 -34.41 3.40 -7.70
CA VAL A 756 -34.77 3.00 -6.35
C VAL A 756 -36.27 2.78 -6.33
N LEU A 757 -36.69 1.53 -6.47
CA LEU A 757 -38.10 1.14 -6.62
C LEU A 757 -38.63 0.35 -5.42
N TYR A 758 -37.73 -0.03 -4.50
CA TYR A 758 -38.03 -0.78 -3.29
C TYR A 758 -37.51 -0.05 -2.05
N HIS A 759 -38.34 0.00 -1.01
CA HIS A 759 -38.01 0.67 0.26
C HIS A 759 -38.03 -0.33 1.41
N TRP A 760 -36.85 -0.66 1.92
CA TRP A 760 -36.65 -1.57 3.04
C TRP A 760 -36.92 -0.85 4.36
N ARG A 761 -38.01 -1.23 5.04
CA ARG A 761 -38.46 -0.57 6.27
C ARG A 761 -37.59 -0.96 7.46
N VAL A 762 -37.15 0.05 8.20
CA VAL A 762 -36.40 -0.13 9.44
C VAL A 762 -37.35 -0.20 10.64
N HIS A 763 -37.31 -1.30 11.41
CA HIS A 763 -37.99 -1.45 12.70
C HIS A 763 -37.36 -2.57 13.55
N SER A 764 -37.77 -2.70 14.83
CA SER A 764 -37.10 -3.55 15.84
C SER A 764 -37.03 -5.05 15.55
N ASN A 765 -37.88 -5.53 14.64
CA ASN A 765 -37.95 -6.93 14.22
C ASN A 765 -37.43 -7.12 12.78
N SER A 766 -36.98 -6.03 12.14
CA SER A 766 -36.43 -6.03 10.78
C SER A 766 -34.94 -6.33 10.83
N THR A 767 -34.49 -7.15 9.87
CA THR A 767 -33.08 -7.40 9.59
C THR A 767 -32.34 -6.13 9.16
N ALA A 768 -33.05 -5.08 8.71
CA ALA A 768 -32.48 -3.77 8.42
C ALA A 768 -31.86 -3.08 9.64
N GLN A 769 -32.39 -3.37 10.85
CA GLN A 769 -31.93 -2.78 12.11
C GLN A 769 -30.89 -3.66 12.83
N ASN A 770 -30.96 -4.99 12.69
CA ASN A 770 -30.03 -5.90 13.35
C ASN A 770 -29.74 -7.15 12.50
N ALA A 771 -28.58 -7.17 11.85
CA ALA A 771 -28.11 -8.32 11.10
C ALA A 771 -27.97 -9.57 12.01
N GLU A 772 -27.61 -9.42 13.28
CA GLU A 772 -27.37 -10.53 14.24
C GLU A 772 -28.61 -11.34 14.63
N GLN A 773 -29.82 -10.86 14.32
CA GLN A 773 -31.07 -11.52 14.74
C GLN A 773 -31.35 -12.89 14.07
N LYS A 774 -30.51 -13.34 13.12
CA LYS A 774 -30.68 -14.64 12.45
C LYS A 774 -29.34 -15.35 12.22
N SER A 775 -28.75 -15.96 13.26
CA SER A 775 -27.53 -16.78 13.11
C SER A 775 -27.68 -17.97 12.14
N TYR A 776 -28.91 -18.44 11.92
CA TYR A 776 -29.23 -19.55 11.01
C TYR A 776 -29.08 -19.23 9.52
N THR A 777 -28.91 -17.97 9.12
CA THR A 777 -28.85 -17.58 7.70
C THR A 777 -27.49 -17.87 7.06
N LEU A 778 -26.42 -18.02 7.84
CA LEU A 778 -25.08 -18.23 7.29
C LEU A 778 -24.97 -19.61 6.61
N ASP A 779 -25.41 -20.67 7.28
CA ASP A 779 -25.37 -22.04 6.76
C ASP A 779 -26.24 -22.17 5.51
N SER A 780 -27.46 -21.62 5.52
CA SER A 780 -28.35 -21.67 4.36
C SER A 780 -27.83 -20.84 3.18
N SER A 781 -27.20 -19.69 3.45
CA SER A 781 -26.54 -18.87 2.43
C SER A 781 -25.34 -19.60 1.80
N LYS A 782 -24.47 -20.21 2.62
CA LYS A 782 -23.36 -21.04 2.14
C LYS A 782 -23.87 -22.21 1.29
N LEU A 783 -24.94 -22.87 1.74
CA LEU A 783 -25.60 -23.95 1.00
C LEU A 783 -26.13 -23.47 -0.37
N ALA A 784 -26.71 -22.28 -0.45
CA ALA A 784 -27.18 -21.71 -1.72
C ALA A 784 -26.04 -21.53 -2.74
N VAL A 785 -24.90 -21.01 -2.31
CA VAL A 785 -23.70 -20.83 -3.16
C VAL A 785 -23.07 -22.18 -3.51
N GLN A 786 -22.85 -23.06 -2.52
CA GLN A 786 -22.23 -24.37 -2.74
C GLN A 786 -23.03 -25.21 -3.74
N THR A 787 -24.35 -25.28 -3.57
CA THR A 787 -25.22 -26.04 -4.50
C THR A 787 -25.28 -25.41 -5.90
N HIS A 788 -25.03 -24.10 -6.04
CA HIS A 788 -24.88 -23.47 -7.35
C HIS A 788 -23.60 -23.94 -8.05
N LEU A 789 -22.46 -23.92 -7.35
CA LEU A 789 -21.19 -24.42 -7.89
C LEU A 789 -21.31 -25.89 -8.34
N GLU A 790 -21.95 -26.74 -7.52
CA GLU A 790 -22.21 -28.15 -7.85
C GLU A 790 -23.05 -28.32 -9.13
N ARG A 791 -24.12 -27.51 -9.31
CA ARG A 791 -24.99 -27.56 -10.49
C ARG A 791 -24.27 -27.12 -11.76
N GLU A 792 -23.51 -26.04 -11.67
CA GLU A 792 -22.70 -25.53 -12.78
C GLU A 792 -21.43 -26.36 -13.02
N ARG A 793 -21.20 -27.40 -12.19
CA ARG A 793 -20.05 -28.31 -12.26
C ARG A 793 -18.72 -27.58 -12.11
N ILE A 794 -18.70 -26.61 -11.20
CA ILE A 794 -17.52 -25.88 -10.79
C ILE A 794 -16.96 -26.59 -9.56
N ASP A 795 -15.77 -27.18 -9.69
CA ASP A 795 -15.10 -27.89 -8.59
C ASP A 795 -14.45 -26.88 -7.64
N ALA A 796 -15.20 -26.51 -6.59
CA ALA A 796 -14.79 -25.51 -5.62
C ALA A 796 -15.55 -25.63 -4.30
N ASP A 797 -14.92 -25.15 -3.23
CA ASP A 797 -15.50 -25.02 -1.90
C ASP A 797 -15.81 -23.55 -1.57
N VAL A 798 -16.90 -23.33 -0.83
CA VAL A 798 -17.28 -22.00 -0.33
C VAL A 798 -16.84 -21.84 1.11
N GLU A 799 -16.11 -20.76 1.41
CA GLU A 799 -15.68 -20.41 2.77
C GLU A 799 -16.21 -19.04 3.18
N GLU A 800 -16.44 -18.83 4.47
CA GLU A 800 -16.73 -17.47 4.97
C GLU A 800 -15.47 -16.61 4.87
N SER A 801 -15.63 -15.38 4.40
CA SER A 801 -14.54 -14.43 4.28
C SER A 801 -13.96 -14.10 5.67
N PRO A 802 -12.63 -14.21 5.86
CA PRO A 802 -12.00 -13.89 7.14
C PRO A 802 -11.97 -12.39 7.43
N ILE A 803 -12.24 -11.55 6.42
CA ILE A 803 -12.15 -10.09 6.50
C ILE A 803 -13.51 -9.39 6.43
N ALA A 804 -14.55 -10.07 5.96
CA ALA A 804 -15.92 -9.55 5.94
C ALA A 804 -16.92 -10.62 6.41
N PRO A 805 -17.55 -10.43 7.59
CA PRO A 805 -18.51 -11.40 8.10
C PRO A 805 -19.69 -11.57 7.13
N ARG A 806 -20.14 -12.81 6.95
CA ARG A 806 -21.26 -13.19 6.05
C ARG A 806 -21.03 -12.90 4.57
N ARG A 807 -19.77 -12.70 4.16
CA ARG A 807 -19.37 -12.82 2.76
C ARG A 807 -18.69 -14.14 2.52
N PHE A 808 -18.68 -14.57 1.27
CA PHE A 808 -18.03 -15.81 0.90
C PHE A 808 -16.84 -15.61 -0.03
N VAL A 809 -15.88 -16.49 0.11
CA VAL A 809 -14.75 -16.69 -0.80
C VAL A 809 -14.91 -18.08 -1.41
N VAL A 810 -14.70 -18.18 -2.72
CA VAL A 810 -14.75 -19.46 -3.44
C VAL A 810 -13.33 -19.96 -3.65
N LYS A 811 -13.03 -21.15 -3.14
CA LYS A 811 -11.74 -21.83 -3.27
C LYS A 811 -11.83 -22.91 -4.33
N TYR A 812 -11.20 -22.67 -5.47
CA TYR A 812 -11.26 -23.56 -6.63
C TYR A 812 -10.27 -24.72 -6.51
N HIS A 813 -10.70 -25.93 -6.88
CA HIS A 813 -9.84 -27.12 -6.89
C HIS A 813 -9.15 -27.28 -8.24
N LEU A 814 -7.83 -27.12 -8.24
CA LEU A 814 -6.98 -27.13 -9.44
C LEU A 814 -6.33 -28.52 -9.58
N GLY A 815 -7.08 -29.54 -9.99
CA GLY A 815 -6.52 -30.90 -10.04
C GLY A 815 -7.31 -32.00 -10.74
N ASN A 816 -8.60 -31.80 -11.06
CA ASN A 816 -9.44 -32.83 -11.67
C ASN A 816 -10.03 -32.37 -13.01
N SER A 817 -9.18 -32.10 -14.00
CA SER A 817 -9.69 -31.92 -15.37
C SER A 817 -9.96 -33.28 -16.03
N CYS A 818 -11.16 -33.79 -15.78
CA CYS A 818 -12.01 -34.58 -16.70
C CYS A 818 -11.32 -35.29 -17.90
N GLU A 819 -10.52 -36.34 -17.65
CA GLU A 819 -10.17 -37.37 -18.65
C GLU A 819 -10.41 -38.78 -18.09
N SER A 820 -11.64 -39.10 -17.67
CA SER A 820 -12.09 -40.50 -17.55
C SER A 820 -13.63 -40.59 -17.56
N MET A 821 -14.24 -40.33 -18.71
CA MET A 821 -15.65 -40.71 -18.95
C MET A 821 -15.80 -41.55 -20.23
N HIS A 822 -14.92 -42.52 -20.41
CA HIS A 822 -15.12 -43.64 -21.33
C HIS A 822 -14.86 -44.98 -20.63
N GLN A 823 -15.95 -45.73 -20.38
CA GLN A 823 -16.03 -47.14 -19.95
C GLN A 823 -15.51 -47.39 -18.51
N GLU A 824 -16.14 -48.14 -17.61
CA GLU A 824 -16.88 -49.40 -17.73
C GLU A 824 -17.95 -49.56 -16.62
N ASP A 825 -18.97 -50.34 -16.92
CA ASP A 825 -19.79 -51.06 -15.93
C ASP A 825 -18.89 -51.98 -15.08
N GLY A 826 -18.88 -51.80 -13.75
CA GLY A 826 -18.06 -52.61 -12.83
C GLY A 826 -18.56 -52.59 -11.38
N ASN A 827 -18.96 -53.75 -10.90
CA ASN A 827 -19.58 -54.07 -9.61
C ASN A 827 -18.74 -53.67 -8.35
N PRO A 828 -19.32 -53.10 -7.28
CA PRO A 828 -18.57 -52.72 -6.08
C PRO A 828 -18.43 -53.91 -5.10
N ALA A 829 -17.30 -54.60 -5.15
CA ALA A 829 -16.91 -55.57 -4.13
C ALA A 829 -15.38 -55.79 -4.11
N ASP A 830 -14.64 -54.88 -3.46
CA ASP A 830 -13.53 -55.29 -2.58
C ASP A 830 -12.96 -54.06 -1.85
N LEU A 831 -13.29 -53.95 -0.56
CA LEU A 831 -12.63 -53.06 0.39
C LEU A 831 -11.96 -53.95 1.43
N SER A 832 -10.66 -54.22 1.26
CA SER A 832 -9.78 -54.50 2.40
C SER A 832 -8.29 -54.46 2.06
N ALA A 833 -7.54 -53.81 2.96
CA ALA A 833 -6.14 -54.05 3.35
C ALA A 833 -5.02 -53.26 2.64
N ALA A 834 -4.44 -52.29 3.38
CA ALA A 834 -3.00 -52.12 3.69
C ALA A 834 -2.83 -50.75 4.40
N GLU A 835 -2.65 -50.67 5.72
CA GLU A 835 -1.41 -50.80 6.50
C GLU A 835 -0.33 -49.71 6.26
N GLN A 836 0.17 -49.23 7.40
CA GLN A 836 1.07 -48.09 7.64
C GLN A 836 2.49 -48.29 7.08
N SER A 837 3.08 -47.22 6.55
CA SER A 837 4.53 -46.99 6.64
C SER A 837 4.87 -45.49 6.64
N ASP A 838 5.43 -45.02 7.74
CA ASP A 838 6.11 -43.72 7.87
C ASP A 838 7.46 -43.70 7.13
N ASN A 839 7.87 -42.47 6.76
CA ASN A 839 9.19 -42.01 6.28
C ASN A 839 9.56 -42.20 4.81
N PHE A 840 9.28 -41.17 3.99
CA PHE A 840 10.20 -40.32 3.21
C PHE A 840 9.36 -39.17 2.62
N PRO A 841 9.80 -37.88 2.57
CA PRO A 841 9.10 -36.90 1.73
C PRO A 841 9.46 -37.23 0.27
N SER A 842 8.63 -38.09 -0.33
CA SER A 842 8.65 -38.37 -1.76
C SER A 842 8.25 -37.12 -2.54
N GLU A 843 8.94 -36.88 -3.65
CA GLU A 843 8.53 -35.97 -4.72
C GLU A 843 7.05 -36.19 -5.05
N GLU A 844 6.17 -35.30 -4.56
CA GLU A 844 4.79 -35.23 -5.04
C GLU A 844 4.83 -34.66 -6.46
N LEU A 845 4.83 -35.55 -7.43
CA LEU A 845 4.42 -35.25 -8.80
C LEU A 845 2.98 -34.68 -8.74
N THR A 846 2.85 -33.39 -9.02
CA THR A 846 1.59 -32.64 -9.11
C THR A 846 0.77 -33.14 -10.30
N HIS A 847 0.01 -34.22 -10.09
CA HIS A 847 -1.00 -34.65 -11.05
C HIS A 847 -2.19 -33.67 -11.01
N GLY A 848 -2.26 -32.73 -11.97
CA GLY A 848 -3.55 -32.12 -12.37
C GLY A 848 -3.65 -30.58 -12.47
N GLU A 849 -2.69 -29.82 -11.94
CA GLU A 849 -2.70 -28.34 -12.06
C GLU A 849 -2.42 -27.92 -13.51
N PRO A 850 -3.15 -26.93 -14.11
CA PRO A 850 -2.84 -26.43 -15.44
C PRO A 850 -1.55 -25.62 -15.48
N LEU A 851 -0.82 -25.66 -16.60
CA LEU A 851 0.42 -24.90 -16.72
C LEU A 851 0.12 -23.40 -16.90
N VAL A 852 0.67 -22.56 -16.02
CA VAL A 852 0.57 -21.10 -16.12
C VAL A 852 1.88 -20.52 -16.67
N SER A 853 1.84 -19.77 -17.77
CA SER A 853 2.99 -19.01 -18.25
C SER A 853 2.91 -17.56 -17.78
N ILE A 854 3.82 -17.17 -16.90
CA ILE A 854 3.98 -15.79 -16.44
C ILE A 854 4.79 -15.03 -17.49
N ILE A 855 4.15 -14.14 -18.23
CA ILE A 855 4.76 -13.38 -19.33
C ILE A 855 5.14 -12.00 -18.81
N ILE A 856 6.44 -11.71 -18.81
CA ILE A 856 7.01 -10.48 -18.24
C ILE A 856 7.75 -9.70 -19.31
N PRO A 857 7.15 -8.66 -19.91
CA PRO A 857 7.85 -7.69 -20.74
C PRO A 857 8.98 -7.02 -19.96
N ASN A 858 10.21 -7.04 -20.49
CA ASN A 858 11.35 -6.36 -19.86
C ASN A 858 12.21 -5.60 -20.86
N LYS A 859 12.61 -4.40 -20.45
CA LYS A 859 13.63 -3.59 -21.11
C LYS A 859 14.50 -2.93 -20.06
N ASP A 860 15.79 -3.28 -20.07
CA ASP A 860 16.78 -2.78 -19.11
C ASP A 860 16.36 -2.97 -17.63
N SER A 861 17.03 -2.29 -16.70
CA SER A 861 16.68 -2.22 -15.26
C SER A 861 16.61 -3.57 -14.52
N VAL A 862 17.77 -4.22 -14.38
CA VAL A 862 17.94 -5.46 -13.60
C VAL A 862 17.31 -5.41 -12.20
N PRO A 863 17.43 -4.32 -11.41
CA PRO A 863 16.87 -4.30 -10.05
C PRO A 863 15.35 -4.46 -10.00
N VAL A 864 14.66 -3.83 -10.95
CA VAL A 864 13.20 -3.88 -11.05
C VAL A 864 12.74 -5.30 -11.38
N LEU A 865 13.29 -5.89 -12.46
CA LEU A 865 13.00 -7.28 -12.83
C LEU A 865 13.39 -8.27 -11.72
N HIS A 866 14.53 -8.03 -11.05
CA HIS A 866 14.99 -8.88 -9.95
C HIS A 866 14.00 -8.89 -8.79
N ARG A 867 13.49 -7.73 -8.36
CA ARG A 867 12.46 -7.64 -7.32
C ARG A 867 11.22 -8.46 -7.69
N CYS A 868 10.72 -8.29 -8.92
CA CYS A 868 9.56 -9.05 -9.42
C CYS A 868 9.83 -10.56 -9.38
N LEU A 869 10.89 -11.04 -10.03
CA LEU A 869 11.23 -12.47 -10.07
C LEU A 869 11.48 -13.07 -8.68
N MET A 870 12.14 -12.34 -7.78
CA MET A 870 12.40 -12.82 -6.43
C MET A 870 11.12 -12.88 -5.59
N SER A 871 10.22 -11.91 -5.73
CA SER A 871 8.92 -11.96 -5.05
C SER A 871 8.08 -13.16 -5.52
N ILE A 872 8.06 -13.45 -6.83
CA ILE A 872 7.40 -14.65 -7.38
C ILE A 872 8.01 -15.91 -6.76
N ARG A 873 9.34 -16.04 -6.73
CA ARG A 873 10.01 -17.22 -6.15
C ARG A 873 9.83 -17.34 -4.64
N LYS A 874 9.74 -16.22 -3.92
CA LYS A 874 9.65 -16.18 -2.44
C LYS A 874 8.24 -16.51 -1.95
N PHE A 875 7.21 -15.99 -2.62
CA PHE A 875 5.83 -16.04 -2.11
C PHE A 875 4.94 -17.07 -2.81
N THR A 876 5.14 -17.35 -4.11
CA THR A 876 4.19 -18.18 -4.88
C THR A 876 4.11 -19.62 -4.37
N THR A 877 2.91 -20.07 -4.04
CA THR A 877 2.62 -21.46 -3.63
C THR A 877 2.15 -22.35 -4.77
N TYR A 878 1.79 -21.79 -5.93
CA TYR A 878 1.42 -22.56 -7.12
C TYR A 878 2.64 -23.24 -7.72
N HIS A 879 2.53 -24.49 -8.18
CA HIS A 879 3.69 -25.27 -8.58
C HIS A 879 3.88 -25.35 -10.09
N ASN A 880 2.79 -25.50 -10.86
CA ASN A 880 2.86 -25.72 -12.29
C ASN A 880 2.92 -24.41 -13.11
N TYR A 881 4.04 -23.70 -13.06
CA TYR A 881 4.24 -22.48 -13.85
C TYR A 881 5.60 -22.41 -14.56
N GLU A 882 5.65 -21.67 -15.66
CA GLU A 882 6.88 -21.16 -16.28
C GLU A 882 6.89 -19.62 -16.25
N ILE A 883 8.06 -19.03 -16.41
CA ILE A 883 8.24 -17.58 -16.55
C ILE A 883 8.89 -17.31 -17.91
N VAL A 884 8.20 -16.53 -18.74
CA VAL A 884 8.67 -16.08 -20.05
C VAL A 884 8.99 -14.59 -19.95
N VAL A 885 10.27 -14.27 -19.74
CA VAL A 885 10.74 -12.89 -19.80
C VAL A 885 10.89 -12.50 -21.27
N VAL A 886 10.18 -11.48 -21.70
CA VAL A 886 10.21 -10.99 -23.08
C VAL A 886 11.17 -9.82 -23.17
N GLU A 887 12.33 -10.09 -23.77
CA GLU A 887 13.34 -9.08 -24.02
C GLU A 887 12.89 -8.13 -25.12
N ASN A 888 12.92 -6.82 -24.82
CA ASN A 888 12.55 -5.78 -25.76
C ASN A 888 13.62 -4.68 -25.86
N ASN A 889 14.59 -4.89 -26.76
CA ASN A 889 15.53 -3.84 -27.20
C ASN A 889 16.29 -3.16 -26.03
N SER A 890 16.71 -3.96 -25.05
CA SER A 890 17.58 -3.55 -23.95
C SER A 890 18.92 -3.08 -24.51
N ASN A 891 19.47 -2.00 -23.95
CA ASN A 891 20.76 -1.45 -24.35
C ASN A 891 21.86 -1.74 -23.32
N ASP A 892 21.47 -2.19 -22.14
CA ASP A 892 22.37 -2.49 -21.04
C ASP A 892 22.89 -3.94 -21.08
N ASN A 893 24.22 -4.09 -21.13
CA ASN A 893 24.87 -5.41 -21.14
C ASN A 893 24.66 -6.18 -19.83
N ASP A 894 24.44 -5.49 -18.71
CA ASP A 894 24.14 -6.13 -17.43
C ASP A 894 22.80 -6.84 -17.46
N THR A 895 21.85 -6.33 -18.26
CA THR A 895 20.54 -6.96 -18.46
C THR A 895 20.68 -8.31 -19.16
N PHE A 896 21.48 -8.40 -20.24
CA PHE A 896 21.73 -9.68 -20.91
C PHE A 896 22.50 -10.67 -20.03
N THR A 897 23.49 -10.18 -19.27
CA THR A 897 24.21 -11.00 -18.29
C THR A 897 23.26 -11.54 -17.21
N TYR A 898 22.30 -10.73 -16.78
CA TYR A 898 21.28 -11.12 -15.81
C TYR A 898 20.31 -12.17 -16.38
N TYR A 899 19.89 -12.03 -17.63
CA TYR A 899 19.07 -13.04 -18.33
C TYR A 899 19.72 -14.42 -18.38
N GLU A 900 21.02 -14.51 -18.65
CA GLU A 900 21.75 -15.78 -18.58
C GLU A 900 21.72 -16.34 -17.15
N LYS A 901 22.01 -15.50 -16.14
CA LYS A 901 22.03 -15.91 -14.73
C LYS A 901 20.69 -16.48 -14.26
N ILE A 902 19.57 -15.82 -14.57
CA ILE A 902 18.24 -16.26 -14.11
C ILE A 902 17.79 -17.56 -14.77
N GLN A 903 18.08 -17.75 -16.07
CA GLN A 903 17.76 -19.00 -16.78
C GLN A 903 18.58 -20.18 -16.24
N HIS A 904 19.83 -19.94 -15.85
CA HIS A 904 20.65 -20.96 -15.19
C HIS A 904 20.20 -21.25 -13.76
N ALA A 905 19.65 -20.26 -13.04
CA ALA A 905 19.26 -20.39 -11.65
C ALA A 905 17.90 -21.07 -11.45
N ASP A 906 17.00 -20.99 -12.42
CA ASP A 906 15.66 -21.58 -12.34
C ASP A 906 15.20 -22.04 -13.74
N ALA A 907 15.06 -23.35 -13.92
CA ALA A 907 14.71 -23.95 -15.21
C ALA A 907 13.31 -23.57 -15.71
N ARG A 908 12.47 -22.99 -14.84
CA ARG A 908 11.16 -22.44 -15.22
C ARG A 908 11.28 -21.09 -15.92
N ILE A 909 12.41 -20.41 -15.81
CA ILE A 909 12.62 -19.08 -16.42
C ILE A 909 13.23 -19.25 -17.81
N ARG A 910 12.62 -18.63 -18.81
CA ARG A 910 13.13 -18.52 -20.17
C ARG A 910 13.04 -17.09 -20.66
N VAL A 911 14.09 -16.66 -21.36
CA VAL A 911 14.13 -15.34 -22.01
C VAL A 911 13.93 -15.53 -23.51
N VAL A 912 13.02 -14.75 -24.07
CA VAL A 912 12.71 -14.75 -25.50
C VAL A 912 13.00 -13.37 -26.07
N TYR A 913 13.55 -13.33 -27.29
CA TYR A 913 14.09 -12.11 -27.89
C TYR A 913 13.26 -11.72 -29.10
N ASP A 914 12.51 -10.62 -28.99
CA ASP A 914 11.77 -10.09 -30.13
C ASP A 914 12.69 -9.17 -30.96
N LYS A 915 13.18 -9.71 -32.08
CA LYS A 915 14.10 -9.00 -32.99
C LYS A 915 13.38 -8.14 -34.03
N ASP A 916 12.05 -8.27 -34.11
CA ASP A 916 11.24 -7.67 -35.16
C ASP A 916 10.57 -6.35 -34.72
N VAL A 917 10.72 -5.96 -33.44
CA VAL A 917 10.14 -4.72 -32.88
C VAL A 917 11.08 -3.53 -33.14
N HIS A 918 10.58 -2.53 -33.88
CA HIS A 918 11.21 -1.21 -33.97
C HIS A 918 10.54 -0.25 -32.98
N GLY A 919 11.26 0.17 -31.93
CA GLY A 919 10.73 1.08 -30.90
C GLY A 919 10.11 0.34 -29.71
N PHE A 920 9.23 0.99 -28.96
CA PHE A 920 8.52 0.38 -27.81
C PHE A 920 7.03 0.23 -28.14
N ASN A 921 6.56 -1.02 -28.17
CA ASN A 921 5.15 -1.38 -28.33
C ASN A 921 4.81 -2.50 -27.34
N PHE A 922 4.14 -2.15 -26.23
CA PHE A 922 3.80 -3.06 -25.16
C PHE A 922 2.92 -4.22 -25.65
N SER A 923 1.90 -3.92 -26.46
CA SER A 923 1.00 -4.92 -27.04
C SER A 923 1.74 -5.96 -27.88
N GLN A 924 2.67 -5.52 -28.73
CA GLN A 924 3.47 -6.43 -29.57
C GLN A 924 4.34 -7.37 -28.71
N ILE A 925 4.94 -6.83 -27.64
CA ILE A 925 5.80 -7.59 -26.72
C ILE A 925 5.00 -8.66 -25.97
N VAL A 926 3.81 -8.29 -25.46
CA VAL A 926 2.89 -9.23 -24.81
C VAL A 926 2.49 -10.34 -25.79
N ASN A 927 2.10 -9.98 -27.02
CA ASN A 927 1.74 -10.94 -28.06
C ASN A 927 2.90 -11.89 -28.40
N PHE A 928 4.13 -11.36 -28.48
CA PHE A 928 5.31 -12.17 -28.73
C PHE A 928 5.60 -13.13 -27.58
N GLY A 929 5.48 -12.67 -26.33
CA GLY A 929 5.57 -13.53 -25.15
C GLY A 929 4.56 -14.67 -25.18
N ALA A 930 3.30 -14.37 -25.48
CA ALA A 930 2.22 -15.35 -25.56
C ALA A 930 2.47 -16.42 -26.65
N ARG A 931 2.98 -16.01 -27.82
CA ARG A 931 3.37 -16.95 -28.90
C ARG A 931 4.50 -17.90 -28.49
N ASN A 932 5.36 -17.47 -27.56
CA ASN A 932 6.49 -18.26 -27.11
C ASN A 932 6.22 -19.03 -25.80
N ALA A 933 5.11 -18.77 -25.12
CA ALA A 933 4.68 -19.45 -23.91
C ALA A 933 4.11 -20.86 -24.23
N GLN A 934 4.14 -21.77 -23.25
CA GLN A 934 3.69 -23.16 -23.34
C GLN A 934 2.45 -23.47 -22.50
N GLY A 935 2.11 -22.60 -21.55
CA GLY A 935 1.01 -22.80 -20.61
C GLY A 935 -0.38 -22.75 -21.22
N ASP A 936 -1.32 -23.38 -20.53
CA ASP A 936 -2.75 -23.35 -20.81
C ASP A 936 -3.35 -21.99 -20.46
N TYR A 937 -2.73 -21.28 -19.51
CA TYR A 937 -3.09 -19.95 -19.07
C TYR A 937 -1.88 -19.01 -19.17
N PHE A 938 -2.15 -17.78 -19.59
CA PHE A 938 -1.19 -16.70 -19.62
C PHE A 938 -1.46 -15.77 -18.45
N LEU A 939 -0.43 -15.50 -17.65
CA LEU A 939 -0.43 -14.48 -16.62
C LEU A 939 0.45 -13.33 -17.10
N LEU A 940 -0.18 -12.28 -17.59
CA LEU A 940 0.51 -11.06 -18.03
C LEU A 940 0.89 -10.27 -16.78
N LEU A 941 2.18 -9.99 -16.63
CA LEU A 941 2.72 -9.37 -15.42
C LEU A 941 3.77 -8.31 -15.79
N ASN A 942 3.61 -7.10 -15.27
CA ASN A 942 4.63 -6.07 -15.45
C ASN A 942 5.90 -6.42 -14.66
N ASN A 943 7.06 -5.97 -15.14
CA ASN A 943 8.34 -6.22 -14.47
C ASN A 943 8.52 -5.43 -13.16
N ASP A 944 7.71 -4.39 -12.91
CA ASP A 944 7.73 -3.52 -11.73
C ASP A 944 6.63 -3.86 -10.71
N THR A 945 6.21 -5.13 -10.66
CA THR A 945 5.33 -5.67 -9.63
C THR A 945 6.11 -6.44 -8.55
N GLU A 946 5.56 -6.49 -7.34
CA GLU A 946 6.01 -7.33 -6.24
C GLU A 946 4.83 -8.14 -5.69
N VAL A 947 4.96 -9.47 -5.70
CA VAL A 947 3.96 -10.38 -5.11
C VAL A 947 3.95 -10.23 -3.59
N ILE A 948 2.77 -10.05 -3.00
CA ILE A 948 2.60 -9.95 -1.54
C ILE A 948 1.61 -10.97 -0.95
N THR A 949 0.83 -11.69 -1.77
CA THR A 949 0.01 -12.84 -1.31
C THR A 949 0.49 -14.16 -1.90
N PRO A 950 0.69 -15.22 -1.08
CA PRO A 950 1.28 -16.47 -1.56
C PRO A 950 0.47 -17.25 -2.62
N ASP A 951 -0.85 -17.24 -2.48
CA ASP A 951 -1.83 -17.98 -3.29
C ASP A 951 -2.35 -17.21 -4.52
N TRP A 952 -1.69 -16.10 -4.88
CA TRP A 952 -2.15 -15.18 -5.93
C TRP A 952 -2.39 -15.85 -7.30
N ILE A 953 -1.59 -16.86 -7.70
CA ILE A 953 -1.82 -17.57 -8.97
C ILE A 953 -3.07 -18.45 -8.87
N GLN A 954 -3.27 -19.17 -7.76
CA GLN A 954 -4.46 -20.01 -7.52
C GLN A 954 -5.74 -19.16 -7.57
N GLU A 955 -5.71 -18.01 -6.91
CA GLU A 955 -6.83 -17.06 -6.84
C GLU A 955 -7.17 -16.46 -8.22
N LEU A 956 -6.19 -16.35 -9.12
CA LEU A 956 -6.41 -15.89 -10.50
C LEU A 956 -6.83 -17.02 -11.44
N VAL A 957 -6.19 -18.19 -11.37
CA VAL A 957 -6.43 -19.31 -12.29
C VAL A 957 -7.72 -20.04 -11.98
N GLY A 958 -8.09 -20.17 -10.71
CA GLY A 958 -9.33 -20.81 -10.24
C GLY A 958 -10.57 -20.35 -11.03
N PRO A 959 -10.97 -19.07 -10.90
CA PRO A 959 -12.09 -18.54 -11.67
C PRO A 959 -11.82 -18.59 -13.18
N CYS A 960 -10.58 -18.40 -13.64
CA CYS A 960 -10.22 -18.44 -15.07
C CYS A 960 -10.42 -19.83 -15.71
N THR A 961 -10.49 -20.91 -14.92
CA THR A 961 -10.81 -22.25 -15.42
C THR A 961 -12.27 -22.42 -15.84
N ARG A 962 -13.16 -21.53 -15.39
CA ARG A 962 -14.57 -21.56 -15.77
C ARG A 962 -14.74 -21.17 -17.24
N LYS A 963 -15.72 -21.77 -17.91
CA LYS A 963 -15.94 -21.57 -19.36
C LYS A 963 -16.46 -20.16 -19.70
N ASP A 964 -17.20 -19.57 -18.78
CA ASP A 964 -17.79 -18.24 -18.87
C ASP A 964 -16.79 -17.12 -18.51
N VAL A 965 -15.70 -17.43 -17.79
CA VAL A 965 -14.66 -16.46 -17.44
C VAL A 965 -13.60 -16.37 -18.55
N GLY A 966 -13.33 -15.15 -19.00
CA GLY A 966 -12.32 -14.88 -20.01
C GLY A 966 -11.02 -14.40 -19.41
N ILE A 967 -11.11 -13.49 -18.44
CA ILE A 967 -9.97 -12.80 -17.82
C ILE A 967 -10.19 -12.72 -16.31
N THR A 968 -9.10 -12.82 -15.54
CA THR A 968 -9.08 -12.47 -14.12
C THR A 968 -7.98 -11.44 -13.84
N GLY A 969 -8.15 -10.56 -12.85
CA GLY A 969 -7.16 -9.53 -12.51
C GLY A 969 -6.98 -9.32 -11.02
N ALA A 970 -5.75 -9.03 -10.59
CA ALA A 970 -5.37 -8.91 -9.19
C ALA A 970 -5.72 -7.53 -8.60
N LYS A 971 -5.75 -7.42 -7.27
CA LYS A 971 -5.72 -6.13 -6.57
C LYS A 971 -4.29 -5.60 -6.52
N LEU A 972 -4.09 -4.38 -7.02
CA LEU A 972 -2.77 -3.74 -7.00
C LEU A 972 -2.75 -2.63 -5.97
N LEU A 973 -1.67 -2.58 -5.19
CA LEU A 973 -1.40 -1.54 -4.22
C LEU A 973 -0.22 -0.68 -4.67
N PHE A 974 -0.28 0.61 -4.31
CA PHE A 974 0.90 1.45 -4.24
C PHE A 974 1.82 1.01 -3.10
N PRO A 975 3.11 1.44 -3.09
CA PRO A 975 4.04 1.07 -2.03
C PRO A 975 3.65 1.60 -0.64
N ASP A 976 2.73 2.58 -0.55
CA ASP A 976 2.19 3.11 0.71
C ASP A 976 0.94 2.36 1.22
N ASP A 977 0.64 1.20 0.63
CA ASP A 977 -0.53 0.36 0.90
C ASP A 977 -1.88 1.05 0.62
N THR A 978 -1.90 2.03 -0.29
CA THR A 978 -3.14 2.52 -0.90
C THR A 978 -3.47 1.73 -2.17
N ILE A 979 -4.75 1.63 -2.52
CA ILE A 979 -5.25 0.87 -3.68
C ILE A 979 -4.86 1.62 -4.96
N GLN A 980 -4.21 0.92 -5.88
CA GLN A 980 -3.99 1.38 -7.25
C GLN A 980 -5.00 0.74 -8.22
N HIS A 981 -5.38 -0.52 -8.02
CA HIS A 981 -6.33 -1.21 -8.88
C HIS A 981 -7.26 -2.13 -8.10
N ALA A 982 -8.57 -1.98 -8.32
CA ALA A 982 -9.64 -2.85 -7.85
C ALA A 982 -10.71 -3.06 -8.94
N GLY A 983 -10.25 -3.20 -10.18
CA GLY A 983 -11.05 -3.13 -11.41
C GLY A 983 -11.09 -1.74 -12.03
N ILE A 984 -11.56 -1.69 -13.28
CA ILE A 984 -11.75 -0.45 -14.06
C ILE A 984 -13.25 -0.24 -14.28
N ALA A 985 -13.71 0.98 -14.02
CA ALA A 985 -15.02 1.48 -14.45
C ALA A 985 -14.84 2.45 -15.62
N CYS A 986 -15.95 2.76 -16.29
CA CYS A 986 -16.00 3.65 -17.44
C CYS A 986 -16.97 4.81 -17.17
N GLY A 987 -16.68 5.98 -17.72
CA GLY A 987 -17.51 7.17 -17.55
C GLY A 987 -17.09 8.30 -18.48
N PRO A 988 -17.65 9.52 -18.34
CA PRO A 988 -17.48 10.60 -19.32
C PRO A 988 -16.01 10.96 -19.65
N ASP A 989 -15.08 10.76 -18.72
CA ASP A 989 -13.66 11.03 -18.89
C ASP A 989 -12.86 9.82 -19.42
N GLY A 990 -13.52 8.68 -19.66
CA GLY A 990 -12.95 7.42 -20.13
C GLY A 990 -12.81 6.36 -19.04
N PRO A 991 -12.05 5.28 -19.29
CA PRO A 991 -11.79 4.24 -18.29
C PRO A 991 -10.92 4.75 -17.12
N GLY A 992 -11.24 4.34 -15.88
CA GLY A 992 -10.52 4.73 -14.68
C GLY A 992 -10.50 3.62 -13.61
N HIS A 993 -9.44 3.59 -12.81
CA HIS A 993 -9.25 2.61 -11.74
C HIS A 993 -10.20 2.89 -10.57
N LEU A 994 -10.92 1.85 -10.14
CA LEU A 994 -11.85 1.95 -9.01
C LEU A 994 -11.09 1.99 -7.67
N TYR A 995 -11.55 2.86 -6.76
CA TYR A 995 -11.00 3.04 -5.41
C TYR A 995 -9.54 3.49 -5.35
N TYR A 996 -9.06 4.17 -6.40
CA TYR A 996 -7.70 4.67 -6.50
C TYR A 996 -7.31 5.57 -5.30
N GLN A 997 -6.13 5.33 -4.72
CA GLN A 997 -5.58 5.97 -3.51
C GLN A 997 -6.39 5.79 -2.22
N MET A 998 -7.38 4.90 -2.20
CA MET A 998 -8.03 4.52 -0.94
C MET A 998 -7.09 3.66 -0.09
N PRO A 999 -7.17 3.68 1.24
CA PRO A 999 -6.47 2.70 2.06
C PRO A 999 -6.84 1.27 1.64
N TYR A 1000 -5.90 0.32 1.62
CA TYR A 1000 -6.17 -1.05 1.14
C TYR A 1000 -7.32 -1.77 1.85
N ARG A 1001 -7.59 -1.38 3.11
CA ARG A 1001 -8.68 -1.89 3.97
C ARG A 1001 -10.04 -1.26 3.68
N ASN A 1002 -10.11 -0.22 2.85
CA ASN A 1002 -11.38 0.34 2.41
C ASN A 1002 -12.13 -0.74 1.64
N THR A 1003 -13.32 -1.11 2.10
CA THR A 1003 -14.13 -2.19 1.53
C THR A 1003 -14.89 -1.76 0.27
N GLY A 1004 -15.14 -0.46 0.08
CA GLY A 1004 -15.90 0.06 -1.04
C GLY A 1004 -17.41 -0.20 -0.94
N ASN A 1005 -18.13 0.20 -1.99
CA ASN A 1005 -19.57 -0.05 -2.13
C ASN A 1005 -19.81 -1.54 -2.38
N PHE A 1006 -20.77 -2.16 -1.71
CA PHE A 1006 -20.95 -3.63 -1.73
C PHE A 1006 -19.65 -4.41 -1.49
N GLU A 1007 -18.76 -3.90 -0.65
CA GLU A 1007 -17.49 -4.57 -0.32
C GLU A 1007 -16.66 -4.95 -1.57
N ALA A 1008 -16.82 -4.16 -2.62
CA ALA A 1008 -16.25 -4.33 -3.96
C ALA A 1008 -14.72 -4.47 -4.03
N THR A 1009 -13.98 -4.10 -2.98
CA THR A 1009 -12.51 -4.22 -2.95
C THR A 1009 -12.03 -5.49 -2.25
N ILE A 1010 -12.95 -6.28 -1.69
CA ILE A 1010 -12.65 -7.48 -0.89
C ILE A 1010 -13.50 -8.70 -1.27
N VAL A 1011 -14.52 -8.54 -2.12
CA VAL A 1011 -15.31 -9.63 -2.72
C VAL A 1011 -15.03 -9.72 -4.23
N ALA A 1012 -14.82 -10.92 -4.75
CA ALA A 1012 -14.62 -11.15 -6.18
C ALA A 1012 -15.86 -10.69 -6.97
N ARG A 1013 -15.64 -10.07 -8.12
CA ARG A 1013 -16.74 -9.50 -8.91
C ARG A 1013 -16.36 -9.29 -10.37
N ASP A 1014 -17.37 -9.26 -11.22
CA ASP A 1014 -17.21 -8.84 -12.61
C ASP A 1014 -16.97 -7.33 -12.71
N VAL A 1015 -16.05 -6.93 -13.58
CA VAL A 1015 -15.69 -5.55 -13.84
C VAL A 1015 -15.58 -5.30 -15.35
N ALA A 1016 -15.65 -4.04 -15.78
CA ALA A 1016 -15.58 -3.73 -17.21
C ALA A 1016 -14.22 -4.10 -17.81
N ALA A 1017 -13.15 -3.85 -17.06
CA ALA A 1017 -11.79 -4.25 -17.41
C ALA A 1017 -10.93 -4.42 -16.15
N VAL A 1018 -9.80 -5.10 -16.32
CA VAL A 1018 -8.68 -5.15 -15.36
C VAL A 1018 -7.40 -4.67 -16.06
N THR A 1019 -6.42 -4.24 -15.28
CA THR A 1019 -5.17 -3.73 -15.86
C THR A 1019 -4.22 -4.85 -16.29
N GLY A 1020 -3.46 -4.60 -17.36
CA GLY A 1020 -2.41 -5.50 -17.85
C GLY A 1020 -1.21 -5.65 -16.91
N ALA A 1021 -1.14 -4.89 -15.81
CA ALA A 1021 -0.05 -5.01 -14.84
C ALA A 1021 -0.04 -6.35 -14.10
N CYS A 1022 -1.20 -6.97 -13.88
CA CYS A 1022 -1.33 -8.35 -13.42
C CYS A 1022 -2.71 -8.91 -13.82
N MET A 1023 -2.76 -9.66 -14.92
CA MET A 1023 -4.00 -10.28 -15.39
C MET A 1023 -3.77 -11.68 -15.93
N MET A 1024 -4.73 -12.57 -15.74
CA MET A 1024 -4.71 -13.92 -16.27
C MET A 1024 -5.77 -14.14 -17.33
N VAL A 1025 -5.46 -14.95 -18.33
CA VAL A 1025 -6.34 -15.32 -19.43
C VAL A 1025 -5.98 -16.71 -19.95
N SER A 1026 -6.97 -17.54 -20.30
CA SER A 1026 -6.66 -18.81 -20.97
C SER A 1026 -6.05 -18.57 -22.34
N ARG A 1027 -5.09 -19.41 -22.75
CA ARG A 1027 -4.49 -19.39 -24.09
C ARG A 1027 -5.58 -19.37 -25.17
N LYS A 1028 -6.59 -20.23 -25.02
CA LYS A 1028 -7.71 -20.34 -25.96
C LYS A 1028 -8.43 -19.00 -26.12
N THR A 1029 -8.77 -18.33 -25.03
CA THR A 1029 -9.42 -17.00 -25.09
C THR A 1029 -8.49 -15.97 -25.74
N PHE A 1030 -7.21 -15.96 -25.37
CA PHE A 1030 -6.22 -15.00 -25.90
C PHE A 1030 -6.08 -15.14 -27.42
N GLU A 1031 -5.97 -16.38 -27.92
CA GLU A 1031 -5.87 -16.69 -29.34
C GLU A 1031 -7.18 -16.40 -30.10
N GLU A 1032 -8.34 -16.70 -29.50
CA GLU A 1032 -9.66 -16.45 -30.09
C GLU A 1032 -9.90 -14.97 -30.38
N VAL A 1033 -9.43 -14.07 -29.50
CA VAL A 1033 -9.53 -12.62 -29.69
C VAL A 1033 -8.28 -12.01 -30.35
N GLN A 1034 -7.30 -12.81 -30.76
CA GLN A 1034 -6.06 -12.40 -31.44
C GLN A 1034 -5.12 -11.52 -30.59
N GLY A 1035 -5.06 -11.75 -29.27
CA GLY A 1035 -4.14 -11.07 -28.37
C GLY A 1035 -4.40 -9.57 -28.22
N TYR A 1036 -3.39 -8.79 -27.84
CA TYR A 1036 -3.47 -7.33 -27.72
C TYR A 1036 -3.45 -6.67 -29.10
N ASP A 1037 -4.14 -5.54 -29.25
CA ASP A 1037 -4.07 -4.73 -30.46
C ASP A 1037 -2.75 -3.92 -30.46
N GLU A 1038 -1.92 -4.17 -31.47
CA GLU A 1038 -0.60 -3.53 -31.60
C GLU A 1038 -0.70 -2.06 -32.04
N ASP A 1039 -1.86 -1.57 -32.50
CA ASP A 1039 -2.11 -0.14 -32.73
C ASP A 1039 -2.27 0.65 -31.43
N LEU A 1040 -2.66 -0.03 -30.34
CA LEU A 1040 -2.71 0.52 -28.97
C LEU A 1040 -1.38 0.21 -28.26
N ALA A 1041 -0.30 0.84 -28.75
CA ALA A 1041 1.06 0.46 -28.39
C ALA A 1041 1.38 0.59 -26.90
N VAL A 1042 0.76 1.52 -26.16
CA VAL A 1042 1.13 1.79 -24.76
C VAL A 1042 -0.06 1.89 -23.81
N ASN A 1043 -1.12 2.62 -24.17
CA ASN A 1043 -2.27 2.83 -23.30
C ASN A 1043 -3.50 2.14 -23.84
N TYR A 1044 -4.44 1.83 -22.92
CA TYR A 1044 -5.75 1.26 -23.22
C TYR A 1044 -5.76 -0.10 -23.93
N ASN A 1045 -4.60 -0.74 -24.16
CA ASN A 1045 -4.52 -2.07 -24.76
C ASN A 1045 -5.19 -3.15 -23.90
N ASP A 1046 -5.02 -3.07 -22.58
CA ASP A 1046 -5.66 -3.93 -21.60
C ASP A 1046 -7.19 -3.73 -21.55
N VAL A 1047 -7.64 -2.47 -21.58
CA VAL A 1047 -9.07 -2.14 -21.63
C VAL A 1047 -9.71 -2.64 -22.93
N ASP A 1048 -9.11 -2.35 -24.09
CA ASP A 1048 -9.57 -2.85 -25.38
C ASP A 1048 -9.63 -4.38 -25.42
N PHE A 1049 -8.58 -5.04 -24.91
CA PHE A 1049 -8.52 -6.49 -24.82
C PHE A 1049 -9.65 -7.06 -23.95
N CYS A 1050 -9.90 -6.47 -22.78
CA CYS A 1050 -11.03 -6.84 -21.92
C CYS A 1050 -12.36 -6.70 -22.67
N TYR A 1051 -12.60 -5.59 -23.38
CA TYR A 1051 -13.84 -5.39 -24.12
C TYR A 1051 -14.01 -6.35 -25.30
N ARG A 1052 -12.93 -6.73 -26.00
CA ARG A 1052 -12.99 -7.79 -27.03
C ARG A 1052 -13.34 -9.16 -26.44
N VAL A 1053 -12.79 -9.50 -25.28
CA VAL A 1053 -13.15 -10.74 -24.56
C VAL A 1053 -14.61 -10.70 -24.09
N ARG A 1054 -15.11 -9.55 -23.64
CA ARG A 1054 -16.53 -9.38 -23.29
C ARG A 1054 -17.46 -9.52 -24.48
N LYS A 1055 -17.05 -9.02 -25.65
CA LYS A 1055 -17.83 -9.08 -26.90
C LYS A 1055 -18.08 -10.52 -27.37
N ILE A 1056 -17.22 -11.48 -27.02
CA ILE A 1056 -17.44 -12.91 -27.27
C ILE A 1056 -18.23 -13.61 -26.14
N GLY A 1057 -18.78 -12.85 -25.20
CA GLY A 1057 -19.66 -13.34 -24.14
C GLY A 1057 -18.95 -13.84 -22.88
N LYS A 1058 -17.67 -13.49 -22.67
CA LYS A 1058 -16.91 -13.91 -21.48
C LYS A 1058 -16.79 -12.81 -20.42
N LEU A 1059 -16.70 -13.23 -19.16
CA LEU A 1059 -16.57 -12.36 -18.00
C LEU A 1059 -15.12 -11.90 -17.78
N VAL A 1060 -14.99 -10.75 -17.12
CA VAL A 1060 -13.71 -10.20 -16.66
C VAL A 1060 -13.84 -10.03 -15.15
N VAL A 1061 -13.13 -10.84 -14.39
CA VAL A 1061 -13.31 -10.97 -12.94
C VAL A 1061 -12.16 -10.29 -12.19
N PHE A 1062 -12.48 -9.43 -11.24
CA PHE A 1062 -11.53 -8.90 -10.29
C PHE A 1062 -11.41 -9.85 -9.08
N CYS A 1063 -10.17 -10.28 -8.77
CA CYS A 1063 -9.84 -11.18 -7.67
C CYS A 1063 -9.13 -10.39 -6.55
N PRO A 1064 -9.83 -10.01 -5.47
CA PRO A 1064 -9.30 -9.09 -4.45
C PRO A 1064 -8.25 -9.72 -3.52
N THR A 1065 -8.19 -11.05 -3.46
CA THR A 1065 -7.29 -11.87 -2.64
C THR A 1065 -5.91 -12.07 -3.29
N ALA A 1066 -5.83 -12.02 -4.62
CA ALA A 1066 -4.58 -11.90 -5.34
C ALA A 1066 -4.09 -10.45 -5.22
N MET A 1067 -3.06 -10.20 -4.39
CA MET A 1067 -2.56 -8.86 -4.11
C MET A 1067 -1.08 -8.73 -4.48
N LEU A 1068 -0.75 -7.65 -5.18
CA LEU A 1068 0.60 -7.27 -5.54
C LEU A 1068 0.81 -5.77 -5.26
N ARG A 1069 2.05 -5.38 -4.98
CA ARG A 1069 2.46 -3.98 -5.10
C ARG A 1069 2.90 -3.70 -6.53
N HIS A 1070 2.55 -2.55 -7.06
CA HIS A 1070 2.99 -2.10 -8.37
C HIS A 1070 3.59 -0.71 -8.25
N TYR A 1071 4.87 -0.58 -8.61
CA TYR A 1071 5.65 0.64 -8.39
C TYR A 1071 5.43 1.71 -9.47
N GLU A 1072 4.62 1.40 -10.49
CA GLU A 1072 4.09 2.24 -11.57
C GLU A 1072 5.08 3.16 -12.31
N SER A 1073 5.20 2.96 -13.62
CA SER A 1073 5.87 3.90 -14.53
C SER A 1073 7.31 4.22 -14.15
N VAL A 1074 7.94 3.43 -13.26
CA VAL A 1074 9.35 3.56 -12.85
C VAL A 1074 10.27 3.55 -14.07
N SER A 1075 9.93 2.75 -15.09
CA SER A 1075 10.69 2.65 -16.34
C SER A 1075 10.20 3.59 -17.45
N ARG A 1076 8.98 4.12 -17.38
CA ARG A 1076 8.29 4.78 -18.52
C ARG A 1076 8.21 6.30 -18.41
N GLY A 1077 8.05 6.86 -17.21
CA GLY A 1077 7.77 8.28 -16.99
C GLY A 1077 6.38 8.73 -17.49
N PRO A 1078 5.99 10.00 -17.28
CA PRO A 1078 4.63 10.49 -17.50
C PRO A 1078 4.32 10.75 -18.98
N GLU A 1079 3.02 10.70 -19.32
CA GLU A 1079 2.47 10.91 -20.68
C GLU A 1079 1.99 12.35 -20.91
N THR A 1080 2.68 13.34 -20.33
CA THR A 1080 2.16 14.72 -20.20
C THR A 1080 2.62 15.70 -21.29
N SER A 1081 3.63 15.35 -22.10
CA SER A 1081 4.17 16.27 -23.11
C SER A 1081 4.74 15.57 -24.36
N GLY A 1082 4.88 16.35 -25.44
CA GLY A 1082 5.56 15.92 -26.67
C GLY A 1082 4.89 14.75 -27.42
N PRO A 1083 5.68 13.87 -28.08
CA PRO A 1083 5.17 12.73 -28.84
C PRO A 1083 4.35 11.74 -28.02
N LYS A 1084 4.64 11.60 -26.72
CA LYS A 1084 3.92 10.72 -25.79
C LYS A 1084 2.47 11.19 -25.59
N ALA A 1085 2.27 12.47 -25.29
CA ALA A 1085 0.94 13.05 -25.18
C ALA A 1085 0.13 12.93 -26.48
N ILE A 1086 0.77 13.11 -27.64
CA ILE A 1086 0.12 12.93 -28.95
C ILE A 1086 -0.33 11.47 -29.14
N ARG A 1087 0.54 10.49 -28.81
CA ARG A 1087 0.17 9.07 -28.83
C ARG A 1087 -0.97 8.77 -27.87
N PHE A 1088 -0.90 9.24 -26.62
CA PHE A 1088 -1.96 9.04 -25.62
C PHE A 1088 -3.31 9.55 -26.12
N GLN A 1089 -3.37 10.76 -26.69
CA GLN A 1089 -4.61 11.30 -27.27
C GLN A 1089 -5.08 10.50 -28.49
N LYS A 1090 -4.16 10.00 -29.33
CA LYS A 1090 -4.49 9.12 -30.46
C LYS A 1090 -5.09 7.80 -29.98
N GLU A 1091 -4.44 7.11 -29.04
CA GLU A 1091 -4.90 5.83 -28.46
C GLU A 1091 -6.23 6.01 -27.73
N ARG A 1092 -6.41 7.13 -27.01
CA ARG A 1092 -7.70 7.49 -26.39
C ARG A 1092 -8.80 7.66 -27.45
N GLY A 1093 -8.49 8.35 -28.55
CA GLY A 1093 -9.42 8.52 -29.68
C GLY A 1093 -9.79 7.20 -30.34
N GLN A 1094 -8.82 6.29 -30.52
CA GLN A 1094 -9.06 4.94 -31.06
C GLN A 1094 -9.96 4.12 -30.14
N LEU A 1095 -9.72 4.16 -28.83
CA LEU A 1095 -10.58 3.47 -27.86
C LEU A 1095 -12.00 4.05 -27.91
N MET A 1096 -12.14 5.37 -27.91
CA MET A 1096 -13.45 6.05 -27.98
C MET A 1096 -14.22 5.75 -29.27
N GLU A 1097 -13.53 5.67 -30.41
CA GLU A 1097 -14.14 5.31 -31.69
C GLU A 1097 -14.64 3.86 -31.70
N ARG A 1098 -13.89 2.96 -31.07
CA ARG A 1098 -14.17 1.52 -31.07
C ARG A 1098 -15.21 1.11 -30.03
N TRP A 1099 -15.15 1.73 -28.86
CA TRP A 1099 -15.95 1.41 -27.67
C TRP A 1099 -16.53 2.70 -27.06
N PRO A 1100 -17.43 3.43 -27.74
CA PRO A 1100 -18.01 4.66 -27.21
C PRO A 1100 -18.70 4.48 -25.84
N GLU A 1101 -19.18 3.27 -25.54
CA GLU A 1101 -19.75 2.89 -24.25
C GLU A 1101 -18.76 3.01 -23.08
N THR A 1102 -17.44 2.93 -23.31
CA THR A 1102 -16.42 3.14 -22.27
C THR A 1102 -16.33 4.61 -21.82
N PHE A 1103 -17.04 5.51 -22.51
CA PHE A 1103 -17.09 6.94 -22.21
C PHE A 1103 -18.48 7.41 -21.75
N SER A 1104 -19.32 6.48 -21.28
CA SER A 1104 -20.70 6.74 -20.85
C SER A 1104 -21.05 5.97 -19.59
N ALA A 1105 -21.44 6.68 -18.52
CA ALA A 1105 -21.86 6.05 -17.26
C ALA A 1105 -23.19 5.28 -17.38
N GLU A 1106 -24.01 5.57 -18.39
CA GLU A 1106 -25.31 4.89 -18.60
C GLU A 1106 -25.18 3.53 -19.28
N THR A 1107 -24.12 3.35 -20.07
CA THR A 1107 -23.91 2.15 -20.89
C THR A 1107 -22.66 1.37 -20.48
N ALA A 1108 -21.88 1.90 -19.55
CA ALA A 1108 -20.70 1.25 -19.01
C ALA A 1108 -21.12 -0.02 -18.23
N PRO A 1109 -20.52 -1.18 -18.51
CA PRO A 1109 -20.92 -2.42 -17.85
C PRO A 1109 -20.61 -2.42 -16.36
N TYR A 1110 -21.54 -2.97 -15.57
CA TYR A 1110 -21.42 -3.17 -14.11
C TYR A 1110 -21.27 -1.87 -13.31
N THR A 1111 -21.49 -0.71 -13.92
CA THR A 1111 -21.56 0.57 -13.22
C THR A 1111 -23.01 0.94 -12.98
N ASN A 1112 -23.32 1.43 -11.79
CA ASN A 1112 -24.62 2.01 -11.53
C ASN A 1112 -24.62 3.49 -11.95
N PRO A 1113 -25.54 3.96 -12.80
CA PRO A 1113 -25.57 5.34 -13.30
C PRO A 1113 -25.90 6.38 -12.21
N ASN A 1114 -26.39 5.97 -11.03
CA ASN A 1114 -26.61 6.85 -9.88
C ASN A 1114 -25.32 7.15 -9.11
N LEU A 1115 -24.20 6.53 -9.48
CA LEU A 1115 -22.89 6.78 -8.89
C LEU A 1115 -22.06 7.67 -9.82
N ILE A 1116 -21.35 8.65 -9.26
CA ILE A 1116 -20.47 9.54 -10.02
C ILE A 1116 -19.19 8.78 -10.39
N PHE A 1117 -18.73 9.00 -11.63
CA PHE A 1117 -17.49 8.45 -12.15
C PHE A 1117 -16.26 9.18 -11.58
N GLY A 1118 -15.27 8.44 -11.08
CA GLY A 1118 -14.02 8.96 -10.52
C GLY A 1118 -13.33 7.95 -9.58
N ASN A 1119 -12.31 8.37 -8.84
CA ASN A 1119 -11.60 7.54 -7.83
C ASN A 1119 -12.52 6.98 -6.72
N MET A 1120 -13.79 7.36 -6.74
CA MET A 1120 -14.84 7.07 -5.78
C MET A 1120 -16.14 6.87 -6.55
N TYR A 1121 -16.98 5.97 -6.06
CA TYR A 1121 -18.40 6.11 -6.28
C TYR A 1121 -18.88 7.26 -5.37
N GLU A 1122 -18.57 8.49 -5.78
CA GLU A 1122 -19.10 9.72 -5.19
C GLU A 1122 -20.59 9.80 -5.45
N VAL A 1123 -21.32 10.37 -4.50
CA VAL A 1123 -22.78 10.22 -4.46
C VAL A 1123 -23.43 11.56 -4.67
N LEU A 1124 -24.31 11.55 -5.69
CA LEU A 1124 -25.38 12.49 -5.97
C LEU A 1124 -24.91 13.94 -6.06
N ASN A 1125 -24.74 14.38 -7.31
CA ASN A 1125 -24.32 15.72 -7.67
C ASN A 1125 -24.90 16.77 -6.69
N PRO A 1126 -24.09 17.37 -5.81
CA PRO A 1126 -24.58 18.29 -4.80
C PRO A 1126 -25.10 19.60 -5.42
N ALA A 1127 -24.85 19.82 -6.72
CA ALA A 1127 -25.36 20.96 -7.45
C ALA A 1127 -26.60 20.58 -8.27
N PRO A 1128 -27.72 21.34 -8.18
CA PRO A 1128 -28.61 21.42 -9.32
C PRO A 1128 -27.74 21.94 -10.48
N THR A 1129 -27.56 21.15 -11.53
CA THR A 1129 -27.09 21.71 -12.79
C THR A 1129 -27.99 22.91 -13.05
N PRO A 1130 -27.47 24.15 -13.19
CA PRO A 1130 -28.31 25.22 -13.68
C PRO A 1130 -28.80 24.71 -15.03
N VAL A 1131 -30.11 24.45 -15.11
CA VAL A 1131 -30.79 24.24 -16.36
C VAL A 1131 -30.29 25.39 -17.23
N LYS A 1132 -29.50 25.08 -18.26
CA LYS A 1132 -29.29 26.03 -19.34
C LYS A 1132 -30.70 26.24 -19.88
N GLU A 1133 -31.32 27.35 -19.47
CA GLU A 1133 -32.46 27.89 -20.17
C GLU A 1133 -32.02 27.99 -21.64
N TRP A 1134 -32.70 27.21 -22.48
CA TRP A 1134 -32.51 27.21 -23.93
C TRP A 1134 -32.93 28.56 -24.52
#